data_AF-A0A2E5PUE0-F1
#
_entry.id   AF-A0A2E5PUE0-F1
#
_cell.length_a   1.000
_cell.length_b   1.000
_cell.length_c   1.000
_cell.angle_alpha   90.00
_cell.angle_beta   90.00
_cell.angle_gamma   90.00
#
_symmetry.space_group_name_H-M   'P 1'
#
loop_
_entity.id
_entity.type
_entity.pdbx_description
1 polymer ?
#
loop_
_entity_poly.entity_id
_entity_poly.type
_entity_poly.pdbx_seq_one_letter_code
_entity_poly.pdbx_strand_id
1 'polypeptide(L)'
;MKTRFFLLIYIPVLLIVSTIGIWFFEYVLTGNPNSAFNNIFSSLWWTVQTLTTLGYGDLAPVTLGGQLFSILVMGAGLIQLALIISLVSDRLVSHRGAKERGLAEVQMQNHILVCSDDMIFIQKILEENRSFVNQERVVLVCPFEKHPMQSDPLDQNIPWVSGDAYRYRILQKANAQKAFIAYVCLKDDSHCLMTVMQIEQLTNGEAVTMVQYQGVGKQQLFEDVGCDHAVNPYQLQVPMMVSSFTSRGSSWWIMQLIVRGDYTRYGSIYQKGTPSLENHELSHEDVGKTWLELTEEWKRHKDLLPMGLMEENTVMINPDADFTLFEELKVLTLVPPEERPQGDETSDAIDYQGDAEIENQGNILVCSDNPAFLESILRELSFLDNLDGIIVISEVNPEEVDQGRLEIEWILDCSYSSEALKKAGASDAKVAFVDHEHDGLTLITVLELERITGGAIFTVAGYREDDFDQQLLKAGCDFCINTRELTAPLLSQTSAHPGTGVLIESIISGEPPSERIFSRQFNKKWVPKTWIETLLDLKNEYSYLSLGLIRAYDRRMLCNPNNDVMVEPGDTLLFMAKAEDDHDQEIFLPGRVKLHDPNRKEELDERQTALLAEAEELFKQGVLLSRKTGGAGEAYQLFHESAVKGFTRAKYNLGILNFHGKGVPRNVEEAYYWFHEAAEEGNEAARKALDSIKILRESEEQFKNSEKQLNMVQMDHLSEDQRFWYAKAITKLILADGRIDLYERVYLHGAIHILEDPEHVRDIEESVLLNREITLGNVFGLSDKDQERILAELVEIATVDRDFDVEEQEMLREVGNAMGSSRKTIQKTIDQGLERVRQYQKR
;
A
#
# COMPACT_ATOMS: atom_id res chain seq x y z
N MET A 1 -38.43 9.94 -37.39
CA MET A 1 -39.06 9.42 -38.64
C MET A 1 -39.96 10.45 -39.33
N LYS A 2 -40.85 11.15 -38.60
CA LYS A 2 -41.77 12.16 -39.18
C LYS A 2 -41.07 13.30 -39.95
N THR A 3 -39.96 13.83 -39.47
CA THR A 3 -39.22 14.95 -40.11
C THR A 3 -38.53 14.56 -41.42
N ARG A 4 -38.03 13.32 -41.54
CA ARG A 4 -37.38 12.83 -42.78
C ARG A 4 -38.39 12.63 -43.89
N PHE A 5 -39.56 12.06 -43.57
CA PHE A 5 -40.66 11.89 -44.50
C PHE A 5 -41.24 13.25 -44.96
N PHE A 6 -41.34 14.21 -44.02
CA PHE A 6 -41.74 15.57 -44.33
C PHE A 6 -40.79 16.24 -45.33
N LEU A 7 -39.46 16.15 -45.14
CA LEU A 7 -38.49 16.78 -46.05
C LEU A 7 -38.40 16.12 -47.42
N LEU A 8 -38.50 14.79 -47.47
CA LEU A 8 -38.54 14.03 -48.74
C LEU A 8 -39.72 14.43 -49.62
N ILE A 9 -40.82 14.91 -49.03
CA ILE A 9 -42.00 15.39 -49.76
C ILE A 9 -41.94 16.90 -49.96
N TYR A 10 -41.54 17.66 -48.95
CA TYR A 10 -41.51 19.12 -48.96
C TYR A 10 -40.55 19.68 -50.02
N ILE A 11 -39.33 19.12 -50.14
CA ILE A 11 -38.32 19.64 -51.07
C ILE A 11 -38.77 19.49 -52.54
N PRO A 12 -39.22 18.31 -53.01
CA PRO A 12 -39.75 18.18 -54.37
C PRO A 12 -41.00 19.01 -54.62
N VAL A 13 -41.92 19.07 -53.64
CA VAL A 13 -43.16 19.85 -53.77
C VAL A 13 -42.86 21.34 -53.90
N LEU A 14 -41.98 21.88 -53.06
CA LEU A 14 -41.58 23.28 -53.12
C LEU A 14 -40.91 23.60 -54.46
N LEU A 15 -40.00 22.75 -54.92
CA LEU A 15 -39.33 22.91 -56.21
C LEU A 15 -40.33 22.88 -57.38
N ILE A 16 -41.30 21.97 -57.36
CA ILE A 16 -42.35 21.86 -58.40
C ILE A 16 -43.27 23.10 -58.35
N VAL A 17 -43.75 23.49 -57.17
CA VAL A 17 -44.66 24.63 -57.00
C VAL A 17 -43.99 25.94 -57.38
N SER A 18 -42.73 26.15 -56.99
CA SER A 18 -41.95 27.32 -57.37
C SER A 18 -41.68 27.37 -58.87
N THR A 19 -41.36 26.23 -59.50
CA THR A 19 -41.12 26.12 -60.95
C THR A 19 -42.38 26.42 -61.76
N ILE A 20 -43.52 25.83 -61.39
CA ILE A 20 -44.80 26.05 -62.06
C ILE A 20 -45.31 27.47 -61.78
N GLY A 21 -45.14 27.96 -60.55
CA GLY A 21 -45.57 29.30 -60.15
C GLY A 21 -44.87 30.40 -60.93
N ILE A 22 -43.53 30.35 -61.06
CA ILE A 22 -42.81 31.38 -61.82
C ILE A 22 -43.14 31.31 -63.32
N TRP A 23 -43.28 30.10 -63.88
CA TRP A 23 -43.74 29.90 -65.26
C TRP A 23 -45.15 30.48 -65.48
N PHE A 24 -46.06 30.28 -64.53
CA PHE A 24 -47.41 30.80 -64.61
C PHE A 24 -47.46 32.33 -64.56
N PHE A 25 -46.76 32.95 -63.61
CA PHE A 25 -46.75 34.41 -63.44
C PHE A 25 -46.02 35.17 -64.56
N GLU A 26 -44.91 34.62 -65.09
CA GLU A 26 -44.09 35.33 -66.09
C GLU A 26 -44.50 35.02 -67.55
N TYR A 27 -45.00 33.82 -67.84
CA TYR A 27 -45.32 33.39 -69.22
C TYR A 27 -46.83 33.23 -69.47
N VAL A 28 -47.54 32.48 -68.62
CA VAL A 28 -48.96 32.14 -68.86
C VAL A 28 -49.88 33.35 -68.66
N LEU A 29 -49.68 34.13 -67.60
CA LEU A 29 -50.50 35.30 -67.27
C LEU A 29 -50.27 36.49 -68.21
N THR A 30 -49.05 36.65 -68.73
CA THR A 30 -48.69 37.75 -69.63
C THR A 30 -48.90 37.43 -71.10
N GLY A 31 -48.93 36.14 -71.46
CA GLY A 31 -49.01 35.69 -72.85
C GLY A 31 -47.81 36.10 -73.70
N ASN A 32 -46.68 36.50 -73.09
CA ASN A 32 -45.52 37.06 -73.79
C ASN A 32 -44.62 35.93 -74.33
N PRO A 33 -44.52 35.74 -75.67
CA PRO A 33 -43.70 34.68 -76.25
C PRO A 33 -42.19 34.89 -76.03
N ASN A 34 -41.76 36.13 -75.78
CA ASN A 34 -40.35 36.50 -75.57
C ASN A 34 -39.93 36.48 -74.10
N SER A 35 -40.75 35.93 -73.19
CA SER A 35 -40.38 35.78 -71.78
C SER A 35 -39.20 34.83 -71.62
N ALA A 36 -38.24 35.17 -70.77
CA ALA A 36 -37.11 34.31 -70.41
C ALA A 36 -37.55 32.99 -69.73
N PHE A 37 -38.80 32.94 -69.26
CA PHE A 37 -39.46 31.80 -68.62
C PHE A 37 -40.42 31.04 -69.56
N ASN A 38 -40.30 31.19 -70.89
CA ASN A 38 -41.15 30.47 -71.84
C ASN A 38 -40.93 28.95 -71.86
N ASN A 39 -39.78 28.49 -71.33
CA ASN A 39 -39.43 27.09 -71.20
C ASN A 39 -39.46 26.67 -69.72
N ILE A 40 -40.12 25.56 -69.42
CA ILE A 40 -40.22 24.99 -68.06
C ILE A 40 -38.84 24.68 -67.46
N PHE A 41 -37.85 24.33 -68.31
CA PHE A 41 -36.49 24.08 -67.87
C PHE A 41 -35.78 25.36 -67.42
N SER A 42 -36.06 26.52 -68.05
CA SER A 42 -35.54 27.82 -67.62
C SER A 42 -36.15 28.23 -66.28
N SER A 43 -37.46 27.99 -66.09
CA SER A 43 -38.15 28.20 -64.81
C SER A 43 -37.62 27.30 -63.70
N LEU A 44 -37.31 26.04 -64.02
CA LEU A 44 -36.71 25.09 -63.07
C LEU A 44 -35.29 25.52 -62.69
N TRP A 45 -34.48 25.91 -63.67
CA TRP A 45 -33.11 26.39 -63.46
C TRP A 45 -33.10 27.60 -62.52
N TRP A 46 -33.92 28.62 -62.80
CA TRP A 46 -34.06 29.77 -61.92
C TRP A 46 -34.54 29.37 -60.51
N THR A 47 -35.50 28.45 -60.42
CA THR A 47 -36.04 27.97 -59.14
C THR A 47 -34.97 27.27 -58.31
N VAL A 48 -34.17 26.40 -58.92
CA VAL A 48 -33.06 25.70 -58.24
C VAL A 48 -32.07 26.72 -57.69
N GLN A 49 -31.59 27.66 -58.52
CA GLN A 49 -30.64 28.68 -58.07
C GLN A 49 -31.18 29.57 -56.95
N THR A 50 -32.47 29.91 -57.02
CA THR A 50 -33.12 30.81 -56.05
C THR A 50 -33.37 30.09 -54.73
N LEU A 51 -33.83 28.83 -54.77
CA LEU A 51 -34.01 28.01 -53.56
C LEU A 51 -32.68 27.66 -52.89
N THR A 52 -31.60 27.47 -53.66
CA THR A 52 -30.25 27.27 -53.11
C THR A 52 -29.55 28.58 -52.77
N THR A 53 -30.20 29.73 -52.93
CA THR A 53 -29.67 31.07 -52.62
C THR A 53 -28.40 31.46 -53.41
N LEU A 54 -28.15 30.82 -54.56
CA LEU A 54 -26.99 31.11 -55.43
C LEU A 54 -27.20 32.37 -56.26
N GLY A 55 -28.38 32.51 -56.88
CA GLY A 55 -28.83 33.71 -57.58
C GLY A 55 -27.82 34.28 -58.60
N TYR A 56 -27.51 33.55 -59.67
CA TYR A 56 -26.53 33.99 -60.68
C TYR A 56 -26.94 35.27 -61.45
N GLY A 57 -28.23 35.61 -61.43
CA GLY A 57 -28.77 36.82 -62.08
C GLY A 57 -28.88 36.71 -63.61
N ASP A 58 -28.68 35.51 -64.16
CA ASP A 58 -28.85 35.17 -65.58
C ASP A 58 -30.32 35.17 -66.00
N LEU A 59 -31.22 34.84 -65.06
CA LEU A 59 -32.68 34.90 -65.21
C LEU A 59 -33.28 35.66 -64.05
N ALA A 60 -34.17 36.62 -64.33
CA ALA A 60 -34.87 37.38 -63.30
C ALA A 60 -36.31 37.70 -63.75
N PRO A 61 -37.30 37.62 -62.85
CA PRO A 61 -38.68 37.97 -63.16
C PRO A 61 -38.83 39.48 -63.35
N VAL A 62 -39.51 39.85 -64.43
CA VAL A 62 -39.71 41.26 -64.80
C VAL A 62 -41.12 41.72 -64.44
N THR A 63 -42.07 40.79 -64.31
CA THR A 63 -43.46 41.12 -63.99
C THR A 63 -43.62 41.41 -62.50
N LEU A 64 -44.56 42.31 -62.17
CA LEU A 64 -44.88 42.62 -60.77
C LEU A 64 -45.35 41.37 -59.99
N GLY A 65 -46.10 40.48 -60.65
CA GLY A 65 -46.54 39.21 -60.07
C GLY A 65 -45.38 38.23 -59.83
N GLY A 66 -44.49 38.08 -60.82
CA GLY A 66 -43.30 37.24 -60.72
C GLY A 66 -42.32 37.74 -59.65
N GLN A 67 -42.14 39.06 -59.52
CA GLN A 67 -41.30 39.67 -58.49
C GLN A 67 -41.84 39.42 -57.08
N LEU A 68 -43.14 39.61 -56.84
CA LEU A 68 -43.77 39.32 -55.55
C LEU A 68 -43.70 37.83 -55.21
N PHE A 69 -43.93 36.95 -56.19
CA PHE A 69 -43.80 35.51 -56.01
C PHE A 69 -42.36 35.11 -55.68
N SER A 70 -41.38 35.75 -56.32
CA SER A 70 -39.96 35.48 -56.09
C SER A 70 -39.51 35.81 -54.67
N ILE A 71 -40.07 36.85 -54.05
CA ILE A 71 -39.80 37.16 -52.64
C ILE A 71 -40.21 36.00 -51.73
N LEU A 72 -41.36 35.37 -52.01
CA LEU A 72 -41.82 34.20 -51.27
C LEU A 72 -40.92 32.98 -51.51
N VAL A 73 -40.49 32.75 -52.76
CA VAL A 73 -39.57 31.66 -53.11
C VAL A 73 -38.20 31.85 -52.47
N MET A 74 -37.67 33.07 -52.45
CA MET A 74 -36.41 33.40 -51.76
C MET A 74 -36.50 33.15 -50.26
N GLY A 75 -37.60 33.59 -49.62
CA GLY A 75 -37.85 33.31 -48.21
C GLY A 75 -37.96 31.81 -47.90
N ALA A 76 -38.67 31.06 -48.76
CA ALA A 76 -38.76 29.61 -48.64
C ALA A 76 -37.41 28.90 -48.86
N GLY A 77 -36.59 29.40 -49.79
CA GLY A 77 -35.23 28.90 -50.04
C GLY A 77 -34.31 29.08 -48.84
N LEU A 78 -34.31 30.25 -48.20
CA LEU A 78 -33.54 30.50 -46.97
C LEU A 78 -33.97 29.57 -45.83
N ILE A 79 -35.28 29.38 -45.63
CA ILE A 79 -35.81 28.46 -44.61
C ILE A 79 -35.40 27.01 -44.93
N GLN A 80 -35.50 26.59 -46.19
CA GLN A 80 -35.09 25.26 -46.62
C GLN A 80 -33.59 25.01 -46.38
N LEU A 81 -32.73 25.96 -46.75
CA LEU A 81 -31.29 25.84 -46.57
C LEU A 81 -30.92 25.75 -45.07
N ALA A 82 -31.53 26.60 -44.24
CA ALA A 82 -31.32 26.56 -42.78
C ALA A 82 -31.74 25.22 -42.16
N LEU A 83 -32.88 24.66 -42.57
CA LEU A 83 -33.35 23.34 -42.11
C LEU A 83 -32.40 22.22 -42.51
N ILE A 84 -31.91 22.22 -43.76
CA ILE A 84 -30.96 21.21 -44.24
C ILE A 84 -29.65 21.29 -43.46
N ILE A 85 -29.08 22.48 -43.29
CA ILE A 85 -27.82 22.69 -42.55
C ILE A 85 -27.98 22.21 -41.10
N SER A 86 -29.07 22.59 -40.42
CA SER A 86 -29.34 22.16 -39.04
C SER A 86 -29.40 20.64 -38.92
N LEU A 87 -30.10 19.94 -39.82
CA LEU A 87 -30.21 18.48 -39.75
C LEU A 87 -28.91 17.75 -40.06
N VAL A 88 -28.13 18.27 -41.00
CA VAL A 88 -26.81 17.72 -41.33
C VAL A 88 -25.87 17.95 -40.15
N SER A 89 -25.87 19.15 -39.57
CA SER A 89 -25.08 19.50 -38.38
C SER A 89 -25.45 18.62 -37.19
N ASP A 90 -26.73 18.50 -36.85
CA ASP A 90 -27.21 17.65 -35.76
C ASP A 90 -26.80 16.19 -35.96
N ARG A 91 -26.82 15.69 -37.20
CA ARG A 91 -26.42 14.32 -37.50
C ARG A 91 -24.91 14.10 -37.40
N LEU A 92 -24.10 15.06 -37.87
CA LEU A 92 -22.64 14.99 -37.76
C LEU A 92 -22.18 15.12 -36.30
N VAL A 93 -22.76 16.06 -35.56
CA VAL A 93 -22.48 16.29 -34.14
C VAL A 93 -22.96 15.12 -33.30
N SER A 94 -24.17 14.59 -33.53
CA SER A 94 -24.65 13.42 -32.79
C SER A 94 -23.84 12.15 -33.10
N HIS A 95 -23.32 11.98 -34.31
CA HIS A 95 -22.53 10.79 -34.64
C HIS A 95 -21.12 10.83 -34.03
N ARG A 96 -20.43 11.98 -34.10
CA ARG A 96 -19.12 12.15 -33.42
C ARG A 96 -19.27 12.20 -31.90
N GLY A 97 -20.24 12.99 -31.42
CA GLY A 97 -20.54 13.12 -30.00
C GLY A 97 -21.08 11.83 -29.38
N ALA A 98 -21.71 10.93 -30.13
CA ALA A 98 -22.15 9.64 -29.59
C ALA A 98 -20.97 8.73 -29.23
N LYS A 99 -19.88 8.73 -30.01
CA LYS A 99 -18.68 7.94 -29.67
C LYS A 99 -17.96 8.55 -28.47
N GLU A 100 -17.80 9.86 -28.43
CA GLU A 100 -17.19 10.58 -27.31
C GLU A 100 -17.98 10.46 -26.00
N ARG A 101 -19.31 10.28 -26.09
CA ARG A 101 -20.22 10.10 -24.94
C ARG A 101 -20.52 8.63 -24.63
N GLY A 102 -19.82 7.67 -25.24
CA GLY A 102 -20.03 6.23 -24.99
C GLY A 102 -21.42 5.72 -25.39
N LEU A 103 -22.11 6.38 -26.31
CA LEU A 103 -23.47 5.99 -26.76
C LEU A 103 -23.45 5.04 -27.97
N ALA A 104 -22.28 4.89 -28.62
CA ALA A 104 -22.08 4.05 -29.79
C ALA A 104 -22.01 2.56 -29.42
N GLU A 105 -22.40 1.69 -30.35
CA GLU A 105 -22.22 0.24 -30.23
C GLU A 105 -20.78 -0.15 -30.59
N VAL A 106 -20.20 -1.06 -29.81
CA VAL A 106 -18.87 -1.61 -30.02
C VAL A 106 -18.98 -2.88 -30.86
N GLN A 107 -18.08 -3.05 -31.84
CA GLN A 107 -18.09 -4.19 -32.79
C GLN A 107 -16.80 -5.02 -32.66
N MET A 108 -16.33 -5.22 -31.43
CA MET A 108 -15.07 -5.87 -31.12
C MET A 108 -15.28 -7.33 -30.71
N GLN A 109 -14.39 -8.24 -31.11
CA GLN A 109 -14.44 -9.66 -30.74
C GLN A 109 -13.19 -10.05 -29.97
N ASN A 110 -13.30 -11.07 -29.12
CA ASN A 110 -12.21 -11.57 -28.27
C ASN A 110 -11.56 -10.42 -27.49
N HIS A 111 -12.36 -9.67 -26.75
CA HIS A 111 -11.93 -8.52 -25.95
C HIS A 111 -12.16 -8.74 -24.46
N ILE A 112 -11.49 -7.93 -23.65
CA ILE A 112 -11.70 -7.80 -22.22
C ILE A 112 -12.79 -6.75 -22.01
N LEU A 113 -13.74 -7.07 -21.13
CA LEU A 113 -14.78 -6.16 -20.69
C LEU A 113 -14.45 -5.65 -19.28
N VAL A 114 -14.43 -4.34 -19.06
CA VAL A 114 -14.24 -3.75 -17.72
C VAL A 114 -15.50 -2.96 -17.37
N CYS A 115 -16.27 -3.47 -16.40
CA CYS A 115 -17.51 -2.90 -15.91
C CYS A 115 -17.28 -2.28 -14.54
N SER A 116 -17.12 -0.96 -14.46
CA SER A 116 -16.84 -0.31 -13.18
C SER A 116 -17.37 1.12 -13.08
N ASP A 117 -17.75 1.50 -11.86
CA ASP A 117 -18.03 2.88 -11.44
C ASP A 117 -16.92 3.49 -10.56
N ASP A 118 -15.86 2.72 -10.30
CA ASP A 118 -14.63 3.14 -9.63
C ASP A 118 -13.51 3.38 -10.67
N MET A 119 -13.02 4.63 -10.70
CA MET A 119 -11.96 5.04 -11.62
C MET A 119 -10.62 4.37 -11.29
N ILE A 120 -10.30 4.20 -10.02
CA ILE A 120 -9.01 3.66 -9.58
C ILE A 120 -8.93 2.18 -9.99
N PHE A 121 -10.02 1.44 -9.76
CA PHE A 121 -10.14 0.06 -10.22
C PHE A 121 -9.94 -0.06 -11.75
N ILE A 122 -10.55 0.84 -12.53
CA ILE A 122 -10.37 0.86 -14.00
C ILE A 122 -8.90 1.08 -14.35
N GLN A 123 -8.26 2.09 -13.77
CA GLN A 123 -6.86 2.40 -14.04
C GLN A 123 -5.96 1.21 -13.72
N LYS A 124 -6.14 0.60 -12.53
CA LYS A 124 -5.31 -0.52 -12.10
C LYS A 124 -5.51 -1.76 -12.97
N ILE A 125 -6.75 -2.12 -13.33
CA ILE A 125 -6.99 -3.24 -14.27
C ILE A 125 -6.35 -2.96 -15.64
N LEU A 126 -6.39 -1.71 -16.14
CA LEU A 126 -5.74 -1.35 -17.40
C LEU A 126 -4.20 -1.44 -17.31
N GLU A 127 -3.62 -1.06 -16.18
CA GLU A 127 -2.18 -1.21 -15.89
C GLU A 127 -1.74 -2.68 -15.86
N GLU A 128 -2.48 -3.53 -15.19
CA GLU A 128 -2.17 -4.97 -15.10
C GLU A 128 -2.37 -5.69 -16.45
N ASN A 129 -3.26 -5.17 -17.30
CA ASN A 129 -3.61 -5.76 -18.60
C ASN A 129 -3.06 -4.94 -19.79
N ARG A 130 -1.93 -4.23 -19.63
CA ARG A 130 -1.34 -3.35 -20.67
C ARG A 130 -1.11 -4.04 -22.01
N SER A 131 -0.78 -5.34 -22.01
CA SER A 131 -0.62 -6.13 -23.24
C SER A 131 -1.90 -6.15 -24.08
N PHE A 132 -3.08 -6.27 -23.46
CA PHE A 132 -4.38 -6.25 -24.13
C PHE A 132 -4.82 -4.83 -24.50
N VAL A 133 -4.48 -3.83 -23.69
CA VAL A 133 -4.71 -2.41 -24.01
C VAL A 133 -3.96 -2.02 -25.29
N ASN A 134 -2.67 -2.39 -25.38
CA ASN A 134 -1.83 -2.12 -26.55
C ASN A 134 -2.31 -2.85 -27.82
N GLN A 135 -3.01 -3.97 -27.68
CA GLN A 135 -3.62 -4.71 -28.80
C GLN A 135 -5.01 -4.14 -29.19
N GLU A 136 -5.47 -3.07 -28.55
CA GLU A 136 -6.82 -2.51 -28.71
C GLU A 136 -7.93 -3.54 -28.43
N ARG A 137 -7.75 -4.39 -27.40
CA ARG A 137 -8.67 -5.49 -27.04
C ARG A 137 -9.44 -5.25 -25.74
N VAL A 138 -9.67 -4.01 -25.36
CA VAL A 138 -10.37 -3.66 -24.11
C VAL A 138 -11.58 -2.78 -24.39
N VAL A 139 -12.68 -3.04 -23.70
CA VAL A 139 -13.92 -2.25 -23.76
C VAL A 139 -14.36 -1.88 -22.35
N LEU A 140 -14.62 -0.60 -22.12
CA LEU A 140 -15.07 -0.08 -20.83
C LEU A 140 -16.59 0.08 -20.80
N VAL A 141 -17.22 -0.27 -19.68
CA VAL A 141 -18.64 -0.01 -19.40
C VAL A 141 -18.74 0.72 -18.07
N CYS A 142 -19.07 2.01 -18.13
CA CYS A 142 -19.03 2.88 -16.95
C CYS A 142 -20.22 3.84 -16.91
N PRO A 143 -20.77 4.17 -15.73
CA PRO A 143 -21.88 5.12 -15.60
C PRO A 143 -21.41 6.59 -15.64
N PHE A 144 -20.34 6.91 -16.36
CA PHE A 144 -19.80 8.27 -16.46
C PHE A 144 -20.39 9.05 -17.64
N GLU A 145 -20.49 10.37 -17.50
CA GLU A 145 -20.94 11.27 -18.57
C GLU A 145 -19.86 11.54 -19.63
N LYS A 146 -18.59 11.40 -19.23
CA LYS A 146 -17.41 11.63 -20.06
C LYS A 146 -16.53 10.39 -20.05
N HIS A 147 -15.63 10.32 -21.02
CA HIS A 147 -14.65 9.24 -21.10
C HIS A 147 -13.87 9.13 -19.77
N PRO A 148 -13.77 7.93 -19.17
CA PRO A 148 -13.10 7.76 -17.89
C PRO A 148 -11.62 8.18 -17.97
N MET A 149 -10.90 7.75 -19.01
CA MET A 149 -9.49 8.06 -19.22
C MET A 149 -9.26 9.36 -20.02
N GLN A 150 -9.97 10.45 -19.69
CA GLN A 150 -9.81 11.72 -20.42
C GLN A 150 -8.43 12.37 -20.18
N SER A 151 -7.85 12.16 -19.00
CA SER A 151 -6.56 12.73 -18.58
C SER A 151 -5.34 11.95 -19.07
N ASP A 152 -5.50 10.67 -19.44
CA ASP A 152 -4.40 9.81 -19.90
C ASP A 152 -4.36 9.76 -21.44
N PRO A 153 -3.30 10.28 -22.09
CA PRO A 153 -3.18 10.26 -23.54
C PRO A 153 -3.09 8.86 -24.15
N LEU A 154 -2.59 7.86 -23.42
CA LEU A 154 -2.42 6.50 -23.91
C LEU A 154 -3.76 5.75 -23.96
N ASP A 155 -4.60 5.97 -22.95
CA ASP A 155 -5.82 5.21 -22.74
C ASP A 155 -7.09 5.94 -23.24
N GLN A 156 -6.94 7.16 -23.78
CA GLN A 156 -8.06 7.95 -24.33
C GLN A 156 -8.76 7.28 -25.53
N ASN A 157 -8.09 6.37 -26.22
CA ASN A 157 -8.63 5.71 -27.42
C ASN A 157 -9.40 4.42 -27.13
N ILE A 158 -9.45 3.98 -25.87
CA ILE A 158 -10.13 2.74 -25.49
C ILE A 158 -11.64 2.87 -25.77
N PRO A 159 -12.25 1.95 -26.52
CA PRO A 159 -13.70 1.94 -26.71
C PRO A 159 -14.44 1.85 -25.37
N TRP A 160 -15.46 2.68 -25.19
CA TRP A 160 -16.28 2.66 -23.98
C TRP A 160 -17.76 2.83 -24.28
N VAL A 161 -18.59 2.33 -23.37
CA VAL A 161 -20.04 2.47 -23.36
C VAL A 161 -20.47 3.14 -22.06
N SER A 162 -21.19 4.26 -22.18
CA SER A 162 -21.76 4.98 -21.06
C SER A 162 -23.08 4.32 -20.64
N GLY A 163 -23.14 3.93 -19.37
CA GLY A 163 -24.35 3.42 -18.74
C GLY A 163 -24.08 2.38 -17.66
N ASP A 164 -25.16 2.00 -16.99
CA ASP A 164 -25.14 1.00 -15.95
C ASP A 164 -24.88 -0.41 -16.51
N ALA A 165 -23.81 -1.07 -16.06
CA ALA A 165 -23.42 -2.41 -16.51
C ALA A 165 -24.48 -3.48 -16.20
N TYR A 166 -25.22 -3.33 -15.09
CA TYR A 166 -26.31 -4.23 -14.71
C TYR A 166 -27.56 -4.13 -15.61
N ARG A 167 -27.50 -3.38 -16.72
CA ARG A 167 -28.56 -3.32 -17.73
C ARG A 167 -28.15 -4.11 -18.96
N TYR A 168 -28.93 -5.15 -19.28
CA TYR A 168 -28.71 -6.03 -20.42
C TYR A 168 -28.42 -5.30 -21.75
N ARG A 169 -29.14 -4.20 -22.04
CA ARG A 169 -28.93 -3.42 -23.27
C ARG A 169 -27.57 -2.73 -23.33
N ILE A 170 -26.99 -2.35 -22.20
CA ILE A 170 -25.68 -1.70 -22.13
C ILE A 170 -24.58 -2.72 -22.41
N LEU A 171 -24.64 -3.90 -21.80
CA LEU A 171 -23.72 -5.01 -22.09
C LEU A 171 -23.81 -5.48 -23.55
N GLN A 172 -25.01 -5.51 -24.12
CA GLN A 172 -25.16 -5.77 -25.55
C GLN A 172 -24.49 -4.71 -26.43
N LYS A 173 -24.59 -3.42 -26.09
CA LYS A 173 -23.89 -2.35 -26.81
C LYS A 173 -22.37 -2.46 -26.70
N ALA A 174 -21.88 -2.97 -25.57
CA ALA A 174 -20.46 -3.23 -25.35
C ALA A 174 -19.98 -4.51 -26.04
N ASN A 175 -20.89 -5.28 -26.65
CA ASN A 175 -20.63 -6.59 -27.25
C ASN A 175 -20.11 -7.65 -26.27
N ALA A 176 -20.60 -7.63 -25.02
CA ALA A 176 -20.19 -8.56 -23.96
C ALA A 176 -20.28 -10.05 -24.36
N GLN A 177 -21.15 -10.41 -25.31
CA GLN A 177 -21.29 -11.75 -25.91
C GLN A 177 -20.00 -12.32 -26.51
N LYS A 178 -19.04 -11.45 -26.85
CA LYS A 178 -17.75 -11.79 -27.46
C LYS A 178 -16.57 -11.39 -26.58
N ALA A 179 -16.84 -11.08 -25.31
CA ALA A 179 -15.80 -10.93 -24.31
C ALA A 179 -15.30 -12.30 -23.87
N PHE A 180 -14.01 -12.42 -23.56
CA PHE A 180 -13.43 -13.66 -23.01
C PHE A 180 -13.01 -13.51 -21.54
N ILE A 181 -12.81 -12.26 -21.07
CA ILE A 181 -12.63 -11.91 -19.67
C ILE A 181 -13.55 -10.73 -19.38
N ALA A 182 -14.19 -10.72 -18.21
CA ALA A 182 -14.95 -9.59 -17.72
C ALA A 182 -14.60 -9.26 -16.26
N TYR A 183 -14.13 -8.04 -16.03
CA TYR A 183 -13.89 -7.50 -14.69
C TYR A 183 -15.08 -6.64 -14.26
N VAL A 184 -15.58 -6.84 -13.04
CA VAL A 184 -16.73 -6.14 -12.49
C VAL A 184 -16.41 -5.57 -11.11
N CYS A 185 -16.53 -4.26 -10.94
CA CYS A 185 -16.42 -3.60 -9.64
C CYS A 185 -17.41 -2.43 -9.59
N LEU A 186 -18.48 -2.57 -8.82
CA LEU A 186 -19.49 -1.54 -8.64
C LEU A 186 -19.68 -1.27 -7.14
N LYS A 187 -20.07 -0.06 -6.78
CA LYS A 187 -20.31 0.32 -5.36
C LYS A 187 -21.35 -0.53 -4.63
N ASP A 188 -22.29 -1.14 -5.35
CA ASP A 188 -23.34 -1.99 -4.77
C ASP A 188 -23.15 -3.43 -5.25
N ASP A 189 -22.92 -4.34 -4.32
CA ASP A 189 -22.72 -5.77 -4.60
C ASP A 189 -23.91 -6.39 -5.36
N SER A 190 -25.13 -5.89 -5.15
CA SER A 190 -26.31 -6.35 -5.87
C SER A 190 -26.23 -6.01 -7.36
N HIS A 191 -25.65 -4.83 -7.68
CA HIS A 191 -25.38 -4.45 -9.05
C HIS A 191 -24.23 -5.26 -9.65
N CYS A 192 -23.18 -5.59 -8.87
CA CYS A 192 -22.14 -6.53 -9.31
C CYS A 192 -22.76 -7.88 -9.68
N LEU A 193 -23.54 -8.48 -8.77
CA LEU A 193 -24.20 -9.76 -8.98
C LEU A 193 -25.08 -9.76 -10.23
N MET A 194 -25.92 -8.74 -10.40
CA MET A 194 -26.78 -8.58 -11.58
C MET A 194 -25.99 -8.41 -12.88
N THR A 195 -24.82 -7.77 -12.82
CA THR A 195 -23.93 -7.59 -13.98
C THR A 195 -23.32 -8.92 -14.38
N VAL A 196 -22.78 -9.67 -13.42
CA VAL A 196 -22.19 -11.00 -13.62
C VAL A 196 -23.21 -11.96 -14.23
N MET A 197 -24.39 -12.08 -13.61
CA MET A 197 -25.48 -12.91 -14.13
C MET A 197 -25.82 -12.61 -15.60
N GLN A 198 -25.78 -11.34 -16.00
CA GLN A 198 -26.06 -10.94 -17.38
C GLN A 198 -24.91 -11.25 -18.33
N ILE A 199 -23.67 -11.12 -17.89
CA ILE A 199 -22.49 -11.50 -18.67
C ILE A 199 -22.50 -13.00 -18.88
N GLU A 200 -22.62 -13.79 -17.82
CA GLU A 200 -22.74 -15.25 -17.84
C GLU A 200 -23.85 -15.71 -18.80
N GLN A 201 -25.02 -15.07 -18.74
CA GLN A 201 -26.13 -15.36 -19.65
C GLN A 201 -25.82 -14.98 -21.12
N LEU A 202 -25.09 -13.89 -21.36
CA LEU A 202 -24.75 -13.42 -22.71
C LEU A 202 -23.65 -14.25 -23.38
N THR A 203 -22.74 -14.79 -22.58
CA THR A 203 -21.57 -15.57 -23.01
C THR A 203 -21.85 -17.08 -22.96
N ASN A 204 -22.94 -17.50 -22.31
CA ASN A 204 -23.22 -18.90 -21.95
C ASN A 204 -22.11 -19.51 -21.07
N GLY A 205 -21.51 -18.72 -20.18
CA GLY A 205 -20.43 -19.16 -19.31
C GLY A 205 -19.09 -19.39 -20.00
N GLU A 206 -18.89 -18.83 -21.21
CA GLU A 206 -17.60 -18.92 -21.92
C GLU A 206 -16.60 -17.84 -21.49
N ALA A 207 -17.05 -16.77 -20.82
CA ALA A 207 -16.18 -15.67 -20.41
C ALA A 207 -15.75 -15.84 -18.96
N VAL A 208 -14.47 -15.63 -18.68
CA VAL A 208 -13.95 -15.65 -17.31
C VAL A 208 -14.40 -14.38 -16.57
N THR A 209 -15.24 -14.52 -15.55
CA THR A 209 -15.78 -13.40 -14.77
C THR A 209 -15.05 -13.20 -13.45
N MET A 210 -14.57 -11.97 -13.26
CA MET A 210 -13.74 -11.51 -12.15
C MET A 210 -14.45 -10.37 -11.44
N VAL A 211 -14.72 -10.50 -10.14
CA VAL A 211 -15.54 -9.53 -9.41
C VAL A 211 -14.84 -9.03 -8.15
N GLN A 212 -14.94 -7.73 -7.90
CA GLN A 212 -14.70 -7.16 -6.58
C GLN A 212 -16.03 -6.80 -5.92
N TYR A 213 -16.21 -7.20 -4.66
CA TYR A 213 -17.39 -6.91 -3.84
C TYR A 213 -16.98 -6.54 -2.41
N GLN A 214 -17.89 -6.00 -1.60
CA GLN A 214 -17.57 -5.53 -0.25
C GLN A 214 -18.31 -6.28 0.87
N GLY A 215 -19.55 -6.73 0.63
CA GLY A 215 -20.37 -7.32 1.69
C GLY A 215 -19.88 -8.68 2.16
N VAL A 216 -19.79 -8.87 3.48
CA VAL A 216 -19.35 -10.12 4.10
C VAL A 216 -20.33 -11.27 3.80
N GLY A 217 -19.81 -12.47 3.58
CA GLY A 217 -20.61 -13.68 3.34
C GLY A 217 -21.33 -13.73 1.99
N LYS A 218 -21.07 -12.80 1.07
CA LYS A 218 -21.71 -12.76 -0.26
C LYS A 218 -21.00 -13.60 -1.33
N GLN A 219 -19.82 -14.14 -1.04
CA GLN A 219 -19.03 -14.95 -1.97
C GLN A 219 -19.85 -16.06 -2.64
N GLN A 220 -20.59 -16.82 -1.83
CA GLN A 220 -21.40 -17.94 -2.31
C GLN A 220 -22.47 -17.50 -3.34
N LEU A 221 -22.99 -16.27 -3.24
CA LEU A 221 -23.94 -15.75 -4.23
C LEU A 221 -23.30 -15.56 -5.60
N PHE A 222 -22.02 -15.18 -5.65
CA PHE A 222 -21.27 -15.04 -6.90
C PHE A 222 -20.94 -16.41 -7.50
N GLU A 223 -20.53 -17.37 -6.66
CA GLU A 223 -20.31 -18.76 -7.09
C GLU A 223 -21.59 -19.38 -7.66
N ASP A 224 -22.74 -19.18 -7.00
CA ASP A 224 -24.04 -19.70 -7.43
C ASP A 224 -24.50 -19.17 -8.80
N VAL A 225 -24.05 -17.97 -9.20
CA VAL A 225 -24.38 -17.39 -10.53
C VAL A 225 -23.36 -17.74 -11.61
N GLY A 226 -22.32 -18.51 -11.28
CA GLY A 226 -21.27 -18.93 -12.21
C GLY A 226 -20.09 -17.97 -12.30
N CYS A 227 -19.88 -17.09 -11.32
CA CYS A 227 -18.69 -16.25 -11.28
C CYS A 227 -17.43 -17.10 -11.10
N ASP A 228 -16.41 -16.92 -11.94
CA ASP A 228 -15.16 -17.69 -11.82
C ASP A 228 -14.37 -17.31 -10.57
N HIS A 229 -14.30 -16.01 -10.25
CA HIS A 229 -13.62 -15.55 -9.04
C HIS A 229 -14.20 -14.22 -8.51
N ALA A 230 -14.48 -14.18 -7.21
CA ALA A 230 -15.02 -13.00 -6.54
C ALA A 230 -14.19 -12.70 -5.29
N VAL A 231 -13.63 -11.50 -5.23
CA VAL A 231 -12.68 -11.07 -4.20
C VAL A 231 -13.30 -9.98 -3.32
N ASN A 232 -13.25 -10.18 -2.00
CA ASN A 232 -13.49 -9.12 -1.04
C ASN A 232 -12.15 -8.49 -0.63
N PRO A 233 -11.96 -7.17 -0.75
CA PRO A 233 -10.70 -6.54 -0.36
C PRO A 233 -10.32 -6.77 1.11
N TYR A 234 -11.30 -6.84 2.03
CA TYR A 234 -11.01 -7.10 3.44
C TYR A 234 -10.60 -8.55 3.70
N GLN A 235 -11.02 -9.52 2.88
CA GLN A 235 -10.54 -10.90 2.98
C GLN A 235 -9.05 -11.03 2.64
N LEU A 236 -8.47 -10.07 1.91
CA LEU A 236 -7.03 -10.02 1.64
C LEU A 236 -6.31 -9.16 2.67
N GLN A 237 -6.82 -7.94 2.90
CA GLN A 237 -6.16 -6.93 3.73
C GLN A 237 -6.04 -7.38 5.19
N VAL A 238 -7.14 -7.86 5.78
CA VAL A 238 -7.21 -8.15 7.20
C VAL A 238 -6.28 -9.28 7.61
N PRO A 239 -6.26 -10.45 6.93
CA PRO A 239 -5.33 -11.49 7.35
C PRO A 239 -3.87 -11.10 7.11
N MET A 240 -3.57 -10.24 6.13
CA MET A 240 -2.23 -9.66 5.96
C MET A 240 -1.84 -8.70 7.09
N MET A 241 -2.79 -7.94 7.63
CA MET A 241 -2.59 -7.13 8.83
C MET A 241 -2.35 -8.03 10.06
N VAL A 242 -3.08 -9.14 10.17
CA VAL A 242 -2.90 -10.10 11.25
C VAL A 242 -1.58 -10.90 11.10
N SER A 243 -1.17 -11.20 9.87
CA SER A 243 0.06 -11.93 9.63
C SER A 243 1.33 -11.10 9.91
N SER A 244 1.25 -9.77 9.80
CA SER A 244 2.40 -8.89 10.06
C SER A 244 2.85 -8.90 11.52
N PHE A 245 1.95 -9.22 12.45
CA PHE A 245 2.28 -9.40 13.86
C PHE A 245 2.50 -10.88 14.27
N THR A 246 1.85 -11.83 13.60
CA THR A 246 1.93 -13.26 13.99
C THR A 246 3.09 -14.01 13.34
N SER A 247 3.54 -13.57 12.15
CA SER A 247 4.60 -14.26 11.40
C SER A 247 5.43 -13.27 10.61
N ARG A 248 6.63 -13.00 11.13
CA ARG A 248 7.56 -12.03 10.57
C ARG A 248 7.86 -12.30 9.10
N GLY A 249 7.70 -11.30 8.23
CA GLY A 249 7.96 -11.39 6.79
C GLY A 249 6.87 -12.05 5.95
N SER A 250 5.83 -12.63 6.57
CA SER A 250 4.77 -13.32 5.82
C SER A 250 3.96 -12.37 4.94
N SER A 251 3.52 -11.23 5.48
CA SER A 251 2.75 -10.22 4.75
C SER A 251 3.53 -9.67 3.56
N TRP A 252 4.83 -9.41 3.76
CA TRP A 252 5.71 -8.97 2.68
C TRP A 252 5.89 -10.03 1.62
N TRP A 253 6.15 -11.28 1.99
CA TRP A 253 6.28 -12.37 1.04
C TRP A 253 5.00 -12.54 0.19
N ILE A 254 3.82 -12.39 0.80
CA ILE A 254 2.53 -12.41 0.10
C ILE A 254 2.38 -11.21 -0.85
N MET A 255 2.76 -10.00 -0.42
CA MET A 255 2.71 -8.80 -1.26
C MET A 255 3.51 -8.99 -2.55
N GLN A 256 4.66 -9.68 -2.47
CA GLN A 256 5.50 -9.99 -3.64
C GLN A 256 4.80 -10.86 -4.69
N LEU A 257 3.81 -11.66 -4.29
CA LEU A 257 3.04 -12.51 -5.21
C LEU A 257 1.89 -11.79 -5.90
N ILE A 258 1.38 -10.73 -5.25
CA ILE A 258 0.20 -9.99 -5.70
C ILE A 258 0.64 -8.79 -6.53
N VAL A 259 1.57 -7.98 -6.01
CA VAL A 259 1.97 -6.72 -6.64
C VAL A 259 3.06 -6.99 -7.69
N ARG A 260 2.75 -6.67 -8.96
CA ARG A 260 3.65 -6.89 -10.10
C ARG A 260 4.49 -5.64 -10.41
N GLY A 261 5.78 -5.84 -10.69
CA GLY A 261 6.69 -4.80 -11.20
C GLY A 261 7.78 -4.39 -10.21
N ASP A 262 8.59 -3.40 -10.60
CA ASP A 262 9.64 -2.87 -9.72
C ASP A 262 8.98 -2.23 -8.49
N TYR A 263 9.22 -2.80 -7.31
CA TYR A 263 8.67 -2.25 -6.08
C TYR A 263 9.45 -0.96 -5.74
N THR A 264 8.82 0.18 -6.03
CA THR A 264 9.36 1.50 -5.71
C THR A 264 8.65 2.09 -4.51
N ARG A 265 9.39 2.35 -3.42
CA ARG A 265 8.90 3.09 -2.26
C ARG A 265 9.84 4.27 -2.02
N TYR A 266 9.35 5.43 -1.61
CA TYR A 266 10.16 6.66 -1.48
C TYR A 266 10.99 7.04 -2.74
N GLY A 267 10.57 6.61 -3.93
CA GLY A 267 11.30 6.87 -5.18
C GLY A 267 12.56 6.00 -5.40
N SER A 268 12.80 4.99 -4.57
CA SER A 268 13.89 4.01 -4.73
C SER A 268 13.34 2.65 -5.14
N ILE A 269 13.95 2.01 -6.16
CA ILE A 269 13.63 0.63 -6.56
C ILE A 269 14.24 -0.30 -5.51
N TYR A 270 13.39 -0.90 -4.66
CA TYR A 270 13.81 -1.85 -3.62
C TYR A 270 14.02 -3.26 -4.19
N GLN A 271 13.34 -3.59 -5.28
CA GLN A 271 13.46 -4.87 -5.94
C GLN A 271 13.19 -4.75 -7.43
N LYS A 272 14.03 -5.44 -8.23
CA LYS A 272 13.85 -5.56 -9.68
C LYS A 272 13.16 -6.88 -9.99
N GLY A 273 11.94 -6.80 -10.49
CA GLY A 273 11.12 -7.96 -10.82
C GLY A 273 10.56 -8.70 -9.59
N THR A 274 9.27 -9.00 -9.63
CA THR A 274 8.56 -9.77 -8.59
C THR A 274 8.22 -11.16 -9.12
N PRO A 275 8.23 -12.20 -8.26
CA PRO A 275 7.90 -13.55 -8.69
C PRO A 275 6.42 -13.63 -9.10
N SER A 276 6.08 -14.53 -10.02
CA SER A 276 4.70 -14.74 -10.47
C SER A 276 4.18 -16.11 -10.04
N LEU A 277 2.86 -16.22 -9.88
CA LEU A 277 2.21 -17.53 -9.79
C LEU A 277 1.65 -17.90 -11.16
N GLU A 278 1.94 -19.12 -11.58
CA GLU A 278 1.46 -19.68 -12.83
C GLU A 278 0.91 -21.09 -12.61
N ASN A 279 0.08 -21.53 -13.55
CA ASN A 279 -0.40 -22.91 -13.60
C ASN A 279 0.23 -23.66 -14.79
N HIS A 280 0.62 -24.90 -14.56
CA HIS A 280 1.25 -25.75 -15.57
C HIS A 280 0.54 -27.10 -15.67
N GLU A 281 0.36 -27.58 -16.90
CA GLU A 281 -0.10 -28.95 -17.14
C GLU A 281 1.03 -29.94 -16.84
N LEU A 282 0.65 -31.11 -16.31
CA LEU A 282 1.59 -32.21 -16.09
C LEU A 282 2.00 -32.84 -17.42
N SER A 283 3.30 -33.12 -17.58
CA SER A 283 3.76 -33.92 -18.70
C SER A 283 3.50 -35.42 -18.45
N HIS A 284 3.50 -36.24 -19.50
CA HIS A 284 3.38 -37.69 -19.35
C HIS A 284 4.47 -38.32 -18.46
N GLU A 285 5.62 -37.66 -18.30
CA GLU A 285 6.69 -38.13 -17.41
C GLU A 285 6.45 -37.75 -15.95
N ASP A 286 5.65 -36.72 -15.68
CA ASP A 286 5.31 -36.28 -14.32
C ASP A 286 4.21 -37.16 -13.68
N VAL A 287 3.33 -37.75 -14.50
CA VAL A 287 2.23 -38.60 -14.04
C VAL A 287 2.75 -39.86 -13.35
N GLY A 288 2.23 -40.13 -12.15
CA GLY A 288 2.62 -41.27 -11.31
C GLY A 288 3.80 -41.01 -10.38
N LYS A 289 4.47 -39.86 -10.48
CA LYS A 289 5.46 -39.41 -9.48
C LYS A 289 4.76 -38.94 -8.20
N THR A 290 5.50 -38.92 -7.10
CA THR A 290 5.04 -38.26 -5.87
C THR A 290 5.23 -36.74 -5.93
N TRP A 291 4.51 -36.00 -5.08
CA TRP A 291 4.67 -34.56 -4.95
C TRP A 291 6.11 -34.14 -4.60
N LEU A 292 6.78 -34.93 -3.75
CA LEU A 292 8.19 -34.69 -3.40
C LEU A 292 9.12 -34.91 -4.60
N GLU A 293 8.91 -35.97 -5.39
CA GLU A 293 9.69 -36.26 -6.60
C GLU A 293 9.51 -35.15 -7.65
N LEU A 294 8.28 -34.68 -7.85
CA LEU A 294 7.98 -33.55 -8.74
C LEU A 294 8.68 -32.27 -8.27
N THR A 295 8.56 -31.96 -6.98
CA THR A 295 9.17 -30.78 -6.37
C THR A 295 10.69 -30.79 -6.55
N GLU A 296 11.35 -31.91 -6.29
CA GLU A 296 12.78 -32.05 -6.53
C GLU A 296 13.13 -31.82 -8.01
N GLU A 297 12.42 -32.49 -8.92
CA GLU A 297 12.74 -32.41 -10.34
C GLU A 297 12.53 -31.02 -10.91
N TRP A 298 11.40 -30.39 -10.62
CA TRP A 298 11.06 -29.07 -11.13
C TRP A 298 11.95 -27.99 -10.51
N LYS A 299 12.24 -28.07 -9.21
CA LYS A 299 13.13 -27.10 -8.57
C LYS A 299 14.58 -27.25 -9.06
N ARG A 300 15.07 -28.46 -9.35
CA ARG A 300 16.44 -28.68 -9.90
C ARG A 300 16.60 -28.35 -11.39
N HIS A 301 15.58 -28.62 -12.21
CA HIS A 301 15.72 -28.56 -13.68
C HIS A 301 14.97 -27.41 -14.34
N LYS A 302 13.94 -26.88 -13.67
CA LYS A 302 13.10 -25.78 -14.17
C LYS A 302 13.14 -24.54 -13.28
N ASP A 303 13.78 -24.62 -12.11
CA ASP A 303 13.82 -23.57 -11.07
C ASP A 303 12.42 -23.11 -10.58
N LEU A 304 11.38 -23.90 -10.87
CA LEU A 304 10.01 -23.67 -10.44
C LEU A 304 9.78 -24.30 -9.07
N LEU A 305 9.04 -23.61 -8.21
CA LEU A 305 8.62 -24.14 -6.91
C LEU A 305 7.13 -24.52 -6.96
N PRO A 306 6.79 -25.82 -7.00
CA PRO A 306 5.41 -26.28 -6.85
C PRO A 306 4.84 -25.89 -5.49
N MET A 307 3.66 -25.26 -5.49
CA MET A 307 2.97 -24.78 -4.29
C MET A 307 1.63 -25.46 -4.04
N GLY A 308 0.97 -25.90 -5.11
CA GLY A 308 -0.31 -26.56 -5.01
C GLY A 308 -0.70 -27.29 -6.28
N LEU A 309 -1.83 -27.99 -6.20
CA LEU A 309 -2.47 -28.70 -7.30
C LEU A 309 -3.85 -28.14 -7.51
N MET A 310 -4.30 -28.17 -8.77
CA MET A 310 -5.63 -27.76 -9.17
C MET A 310 -6.28 -28.88 -9.97
N GLU A 311 -7.50 -29.25 -9.57
CA GLU A 311 -8.39 -30.16 -10.31
C GLU A 311 -9.72 -29.43 -10.55
N GLU A 312 -10.05 -29.19 -11.83
CA GLU A 312 -11.20 -28.37 -12.21
C GLU A 312 -11.22 -27.02 -11.46
N ASN A 313 -12.09 -26.84 -10.46
CA ASN A 313 -12.21 -25.62 -9.65
C ASN A 313 -11.71 -25.78 -8.21
N THR A 314 -11.12 -26.92 -7.86
CA THR A 314 -10.62 -27.20 -6.51
C THR A 314 -9.11 -27.03 -6.47
N VAL A 315 -8.61 -26.28 -5.49
CA VAL A 315 -7.17 -26.09 -5.26
C VAL A 315 -6.77 -26.81 -3.97
N MET A 316 -5.75 -27.65 -4.07
CA MET A 316 -5.07 -28.28 -2.95
C MET A 316 -3.72 -27.60 -2.76
N ILE A 317 -3.55 -26.88 -1.66
CA ILE A 317 -2.30 -26.21 -1.32
C ILE A 317 -1.40 -27.18 -0.53
N ASN A 318 -0.08 -27.07 -0.74
CA ASN A 318 0.95 -27.89 -0.09
C ASN A 318 0.60 -29.41 0.08
N PRO A 319 0.30 -30.15 -1.00
CA PRO A 319 -0.01 -31.57 -0.95
C PRO A 319 1.02 -32.38 -0.15
N ASP A 320 0.59 -33.47 0.50
CA ASP A 320 1.49 -34.36 1.25
C ASP A 320 2.62 -34.89 0.36
N ALA A 321 3.81 -35.13 0.94
CA ALA A 321 5.02 -35.49 0.18
C ALA A 321 4.85 -36.76 -0.68
N ASP A 322 4.01 -37.70 -0.25
CA ASP A 322 3.72 -38.97 -0.92
C ASP A 322 2.48 -38.92 -1.83
N PHE A 323 1.84 -37.75 -1.99
CA PHE A 323 0.71 -37.57 -2.89
C PHE A 323 1.09 -37.93 -4.33
N THR A 324 0.32 -38.79 -4.99
CA THR A 324 0.63 -39.28 -6.35
C THR A 324 -0.10 -38.48 -7.42
N LEU A 325 0.64 -38.05 -8.44
CA LEU A 325 0.12 -37.20 -9.52
C LEU A 325 -0.60 -38.00 -10.61
N PHE A 326 -1.68 -37.45 -11.17
CA PHE A 326 -2.48 -38.00 -12.26
C PHE A 326 -2.79 -36.96 -13.35
N GLU A 327 -3.21 -37.40 -14.54
CA GLU A 327 -3.19 -36.64 -15.79
C GLU A 327 -4.06 -35.38 -15.78
N GLU A 328 -5.16 -35.38 -15.02
CA GLU A 328 -6.13 -34.29 -14.96
C GLU A 328 -5.69 -33.10 -14.08
N LEU A 329 -4.59 -33.24 -13.33
CA LEU A 329 -4.09 -32.21 -12.42
C LEU A 329 -3.29 -31.14 -13.15
N LYS A 330 -3.44 -29.90 -12.68
CA LYS A 330 -2.53 -28.78 -12.97
C LYS A 330 -1.72 -28.45 -11.73
N VAL A 331 -0.46 -28.07 -11.93
CA VAL A 331 0.44 -27.66 -10.84
C VAL A 331 0.45 -26.14 -10.77
N LEU A 332 0.18 -25.59 -9.61
CA LEU A 332 0.36 -24.17 -9.32
C LEU A 332 1.79 -23.98 -8.80
N THR A 333 2.57 -23.13 -9.48
CA THR A 333 3.98 -22.92 -9.16
C THR A 333 4.31 -21.46 -8.94
N LEU A 334 5.26 -21.23 -8.06
CA LEU A 334 5.98 -19.97 -7.94
C LEU A 334 7.11 -19.92 -8.97
N VAL A 335 7.00 -18.97 -9.88
CA VAL A 335 7.94 -18.73 -10.98
C VAL A 335 8.87 -17.57 -10.59
N PRO A 336 10.20 -17.76 -10.64
CA PRO A 336 11.14 -16.67 -10.42
C PRO A 336 11.00 -15.56 -11.47
N PRO A 337 11.36 -14.31 -11.13
CA PRO A 337 11.37 -13.20 -12.10
C PRO A 337 12.27 -13.48 -13.32
N GLU A 338 11.95 -12.90 -14.48
CA GLU A 338 12.71 -13.09 -15.73
C GLU A 338 14.19 -12.67 -15.57
N GLU A 339 14.47 -11.66 -14.75
CA GLU A 339 15.83 -11.16 -14.49
C GLU A 339 16.69 -12.14 -13.68
N ARG A 340 16.05 -13.03 -12.91
CA ARG A 340 16.68 -13.98 -11.97
C ARG A 340 15.98 -15.34 -12.02
N PRO A 341 16.12 -16.08 -13.14
CA PRO A 341 15.34 -17.28 -13.41
C PRO A 341 15.67 -18.46 -12.47
N GLN A 342 16.79 -18.41 -11.75
CA GLN A 342 17.19 -19.47 -10.80
C GLN A 342 16.67 -19.26 -9.37
N GLY A 343 15.96 -18.14 -9.13
CA GLY A 343 15.58 -17.69 -7.79
C GLY A 343 16.59 -16.73 -7.17
N ASP A 344 16.30 -16.30 -5.95
CA ASP A 344 16.98 -15.16 -5.32
C ASP A 344 18.38 -15.54 -4.81
N GLU A 345 19.39 -14.75 -5.18
CA GLU A 345 20.70 -14.77 -4.54
C GLU A 345 20.76 -13.79 -3.36
N THR A 346 21.79 -13.91 -2.50
CA THR A 346 21.99 -13.01 -1.36
C THR A 346 22.10 -11.52 -1.75
N SER A 347 22.56 -11.22 -2.97
CA SER A 347 22.57 -9.85 -3.50
C SER A 347 21.16 -9.28 -3.69
N ASP A 348 20.19 -10.16 -3.94
CA ASP A 348 18.82 -9.81 -4.32
C ASP A 348 17.88 -9.76 -3.11
N ALA A 349 18.44 -9.94 -1.91
CA ALA A 349 17.68 -9.91 -0.68
C ALA A 349 17.03 -8.55 -0.45
N ILE A 350 15.75 -8.57 -0.10
CA ILE A 350 14.91 -7.39 0.04
C ILE A 350 14.80 -6.92 1.48
N ASP A 351 14.82 -5.61 1.67
CA ASP A 351 14.41 -5.01 2.94
C ASP A 351 12.90 -5.19 3.10
N TYR A 352 12.47 -5.57 4.30
CA TYR A 352 11.06 -5.60 4.67
C TYR A 352 10.89 -4.84 5.99
N GLN A 353 9.82 -4.06 6.09
CA GLN A 353 9.52 -3.22 7.26
C GLN A 353 8.33 -3.73 8.04
N GLY A 354 8.22 -3.31 9.30
CA GLY A 354 6.95 -3.39 10.01
C GLY A 354 6.55 -4.79 10.45
N ASP A 355 7.51 -5.67 10.73
CA ASP A 355 7.23 -7.00 11.27
C ASP A 355 8.13 -7.26 12.49
N ALA A 356 7.50 -7.39 13.66
CA ALA A 356 8.13 -7.78 14.90
C ALA A 356 7.58 -9.14 15.35
N GLU A 357 8.43 -10.00 15.92
CA GLU A 357 7.93 -11.18 16.65
C GLU A 357 7.44 -10.71 18.02
N ILE A 358 6.20 -10.22 18.05
CA ILE A 358 5.57 -9.77 19.29
C ILE A 358 4.92 -10.98 19.95
N GLU A 359 5.20 -11.20 21.23
CA GLU A 359 4.57 -12.26 22.00
C GLU A 359 3.03 -12.15 21.94
N ASN A 360 2.33 -13.28 21.72
CA ASN A 360 0.85 -13.37 21.74
C ASN A 360 0.22 -13.12 23.13
N GLN A 361 0.92 -12.47 24.06
CA GLN A 361 0.45 -12.16 25.42
C GLN A 361 0.40 -10.63 25.62
N GLY A 362 -0.81 -10.08 25.59
CA GLY A 362 -1.08 -8.66 25.82
C GLY A 362 -2.32 -8.18 25.09
N ASN A 363 -2.86 -7.02 25.50
CA ASN A 363 -4.10 -6.52 24.94
C ASN A 363 -3.95 -6.18 23.45
N ILE A 364 -4.96 -6.58 22.66
CA ILE A 364 -5.10 -6.26 21.24
C ILE A 364 -6.11 -5.12 21.12
N LEU A 365 -5.69 -4.01 20.52
CA LEU A 365 -6.60 -2.91 20.22
C LEU A 365 -7.09 -3.00 18.78
N VAL A 366 -8.40 -2.83 18.60
CA VAL A 366 -9.02 -2.63 17.28
C VAL A 366 -9.70 -1.27 17.30
N CYS A 367 -9.19 -0.32 16.50
CA CYS A 367 -9.66 1.05 16.42
C CYS A 367 -10.26 1.28 15.03
N SER A 368 -11.60 1.23 14.92
CA SER A 368 -12.26 1.38 13.63
C SER A 368 -13.73 1.77 13.79
N ASP A 369 -14.24 2.58 12.87
CA ASP A 369 -15.67 2.88 12.74
C ASP A 369 -16.26 2.28 11.45
N ASN A 370 -15.54 1.34 10.84
CA ASN A 370 -15.90 0.68 9.60
C ASN A 370 -16.44 -0.74 9.91
N PRO A 371 -17.76 -0.97 9.79
CA PRO A 371 -18.37 -2.27 10.15
C PRO A 371 -17.79 -3.46 9.37
N ALA A 372 -17.48 -3.27 8.07
CA ALA A 372 -16.94 -4.35 7.24
C ALA A 372 -15.53 -4.76 7.69
N PHE A 373 -14.71 -3.79 8.10
CA PHE A 373 -13.40 -4.06 8.70
C PHE A 373 -13.55 -4.74 10.07
N LEU A 374 -14.43 -4.23 10.95
CA LEU A 374 -14.67 -4.80 12.28
C LEU A 374 -15.12 -6.26 12.20
N GLU A 375 -16.05 -6.59 11.32
CA GLU A 375 -16.50 -7.98 11.12
C GLU A 375 -15.36 -8.87 10.61
N SER A 376 -14.57 -8.35 9.65
CA SER A 376 -13.47 -9.10 9.05
C SER A 376 -12.32 -9.36 10.04
N ILE A 377 -11.88 -8.35 10.79
CA ILE A 377 -10.78 -8.47 11.77
C ILE A 377 -11.19 -9.36 12.94
N LEU A 378 -12.41 -9.24 13.44
CA LEU A 378 -12.89 -10.11 14.53
C LEU A 378 -13.03 -11.56 14.07
N ARG A 379 -13.49 -11.80 12.84
CA ARG A 379 -13.50 -13.15 12.26
C ARG A 379 -12.09 -13.72 12.16
N GLU A 380 -11.13 -12.96 11.63
CA GLU A 380 -9.75 -13.43 11.47
C GLU A 380 -9.07 -13.72 12.82
N LEU A 381 -9.24 -12.83 13.80
CA LEU A 381 -8.73 -13.03 15.17
C LEU A 381 -9.35 -14.27 15.83
N SER A 382 -10.58 -14.66 15.47
CA SER A 382 -11.23 -15.85 16.02
C SER A 382 -10.56 -17.18 15.63
N PHE A 383 -9.71 -17.18 14.60
CA PHE A 383 -8.93 -18.33 14.18
C PHE A 383 -7.57 -18.45 14.88
N LEU A 384 -7.19 -17.47 15.71
CA LEU A 384 -5.95 -17.53 16.48
C LEU A 384 -6.18 -18.13 17.87
N ASP A 385 -5.27 -19.01 18.28
CA ASP A 385 -5.28 -19.60 19.62
C ASP A 385 -4.59 -18.70 20.65
N ASN A 386 -5.13 -18.70 21.88
CA ASN A 386 -4.58 -17.98 23.06
C ASN A 386 -4.51 -16.45 22.92
N LEU A 387 -5.51 -15.84 22.28
CA LEU A 387 -5.69 -14.39 22.34
C LEU A 387 -6.31 -13.99 23.69
N ASP A 388 -5.61 -13.17 24.47
CA ASP A 388 -6.13 -12.56 25.69
C ASP A 388 -6.31 -11.04 25.48
N GLY A 389 -7.44 -10.48 25.91
CA GLY A 389 -7.63 -9.03 26.02
C GLY A 389 -7.88 -8.28 24.71
N ILE A 390 -8.85 -8.71 23.89
CA ILE A 390 -9.28 -7.97 22.69
C ILE A 390 -10.18 -6.80 23.12
N ILE A 391 -9.77 -5.57 22.79
CA ILE A 391 -10.52 -4.34 23.08
C ILE A 391 -10.84 -3.64 21.77
N VAL A 392 -12.13 -3.42 21.50
CA VAL A 392 -12.61 -2.70 20.32
C VAL A 392 -13.05 -1.30 20.72
N ILE A 393 -12.55 -0.29 20.02
CA ILE A 393 -12.95 1.11 20.17
C ILE A 393 -13.64 1.56 18.89
N SER A 394 -14.95 1.83 18.99
CA SER A 394 -15.77 2.14 17.83
C SER A 394 -17.04 2.91 18.21
N GLU A 395 -17.51 3.77 17.32
CA GLU A 395 -18.87 4.33 17.37
C GLU A 395 -19.94 3.34 16.91
N VAL A 396 -19.55 2.27 16.22
CA VAL A 396 -20.45 1.22 15.73
C VAL A 396 -20.98 0.42 16.93
N ASN A 397 -22.28 0.14 16.91
CA ASN A 397 -22.89 -0.65 17.97
C ASN A 397 -22.44 -2.12 17.86
N PRO A 398 -22.00 -2.77 18.94
CA PRO A 398 -21.62 -4.18 18.93
C PRO A 398 -22.70 -5.12 18.37
N GLU A 399 -23.98 -4.76 18.45
CA GLU A 399 -25.09 -5.55 17.86
C GLU A 399 -25.11 -5.57 16.33
N GLU A 400 -24.41 -4.65 15.67
CA GLU A 400 -24.34 -4.54 14.20
C GLU A 400 -23.19 -5.35 13.59
N VAL A 401 -22.32 -5.91 14.43
CA VAL A 401 -21.13 -6.68 14.01
C VAL A 401 -21.21 -8.09 14.57
N ASP A 402 -20.96 -9.10 13.73
CA ASP A 402 -20.83 -10.48 14.22
C ASP A 402 -19.51 -10.64 15.00
N GLN A 403 -19.63 -10.83 16.30
CA GLN A 403 -18.49 -10.97 17.22
C GLN A 403 -17.99 -12.42 17.33
N GLY A 404 -18.70 -13.38 16.73
CA GLY A 404 -18.36 -14.80 16.84
C GLY A 404 -18.33 -15.30 18.29
N ARG A 405 -17.27 -16.02 18.66
CA ARG A 405 -17.07 -16.61 20.01
C ARG A 405 -15.99 -15.91 20.85
N LEU A 406 -15.52 -14.75 20.41
CA LEU A 406 -14.45 -14.02 21.09
C LEU A 406 -14.95 -13.34 22.37
N GLU A 407 -14.10 -13.30 23.39
CA GLU A 407 -14.31 -12.44 24.56
C GLU A 407 -13.76 -11.04 24.25
N ILE A 408 -14.66 -10.08 23.99
CA ILE A 408 -14.30 -8.73 23.53
C ILE A 408 -14.75 -7.70 24.57
N GLU A 409 -13.86 -6.77 24.92
CA GLU A 409 -14.22 -5.54 25.62
C GLU A 409 -14.55 -4.44 24.60
N TRP A 410 -15.80 -3.96 24.59
CA TRP A 410 -16.23 -2.92 23.66
C TRP A 410 -16.28 -1.54 24.33
N ILE A 411 -15.59 -0.58 23.75
CA ILE A 411 -15.62 0.83 24.12
C ILE A 411 -16.39 1.58 23.03
N LEU A 412 -17.66 1.89 23.33
CA LEU A 412 -18.53 2.65 22.44
C LEU A 412 -18.19 4.15 22.52
N ASP A 413 -17.20 4.58 21.74
CA ASP A 413 -16.64 5.93 21.71
C ASP A 413 -15.89 6.17 20.40
N CYS A 414 -15.50 7.41 20.10
CA CYS A 414 -14.70 7.72 18.92
C CYS A 414 -13.34 7.01 18.99
N SER A 415 -13.08 6.15 18.01
CA SER A 415 -11.86 5.35 17.81
C SER A 415 -10.54 6.14 17.81
N TYR A 416 -10.58 7.42 17.43
CA TYR A 416 -9.44 8.33 17.36
C TYR A 416 -9.36 9.32 18.54
N SER A 417 -10.16 9.14 19.60
CA SER A 417 -10.12 10.04 20.77
C SER A 417 -9.05 9.63 21.78
N SER A 418 -8.28 10.60 22.26
CA SER A 418 -7.28 10.35 23.31
C SER A 418 -7.90 9.80 24.60
N GLU A 419 -9.16 10.18 24.92
CA GLU A 419 -9.85 9.69 26.11
C GLU A 419 -10.22 8.20 25.97
N ALA A 420 -10.73 7.79 24.81
CA ALA A 420 -11.08 6.41 24.53
C ALA A 420 -9.84 5.51 24.50
N LEU A 421 -8.77 5.94 23.84
CA LEU A 421 -7.49 5.22 23.80
C LEU A 421 -6.87 5.03 25.20
N LYS A 422 -6.95 6.06 26.05
CA LYS A 422 -6.51 5.95 27.46
C LYS A 422 -7.39 5.00 28.26
N LYS A 423 -8.71 5.05 28.06
CA LYS A 423 -9.66 4.15 28.72
C LYS A 423 -9.43 2.69 28.31
N ALA A 424 -9.03 2.45 27.07
CA ALA A 424 -8.66 1.14 26.55
C ALA A 424 -7.31 0.61 27.07
N GLY A 425 -6.55 1.42 27.83
CA GLY A 425 -5.22 1.05 28.30
C GLY A 425 -4.21 0.92 27.16
N ALA A 426 -4.25 1.82 26.16
CA ALA A 426 -3.35 1.74 25.00
C ALA A 426 -1.86 1.66 25.33
N SER A 427 -1.41 2.20 26.46
CA SER A 427 -0.03 2.07 26.93
C SER A 427 0.38 0.64 27.30
N ASP A 428 -0.58 -0.23 27.60
CA ASP A 428 -0.36 -1.65 27.94
C ASP A 428 -0.64 -2.58 26.75
N ALA A 429 -1.18 -2.04 25.66
CA ALA A 429 -1.48 -2.80 24.46
C ALA A 429 -0.21 -3.10 23.65
N LYS A 430 -0.18 -4.28 23.03
CA LYS A 430 0.96 -4.76 22.24
C LYS A 430 0.81 -4.39 20.77
N VAL A 431 -0.40 -4.54 20.25
CA VAL A 431 -0.74 -4.26 18.85
C VAL A 431 -2.03 -3.46 18.77
N ALA A 432 -2.07 -2.52 17.82
CA ALA A 432 -3.26 -1.79 17.45
C ALA A 432 -3.55 -1.93 15.95
N PHE A 433 -4.74 -2.40 15.61
CA PHE A 433 -5.27 -2.41 14.25
C PHE A 433 -6.12 -1.17 14.00
N VAL A 434 -5.81 -0.45 12.94
CA VAL A 434 -6.48 0.81 12.59
C VAL A 434 -6.95 0.75 11.13
N ASP A 435 -8.25 0.92 10.89
CA ASP A 435 -8.78 1.13 9.54
C ASP A 435 -10.05 1.99 9.61
N HIS A 436 -10.07 3.10 8.89
CA HIS A 436 -11.25 3.94 8.73
C HIS A 436 -11.51 4.16 7.25
N GLU A 437 -12.76 4.41 6.85
CA GLU A 437 -13.09 4.73 5.44
C GLU A 437 -12.34 5.95 4.90
N HIS A 438 -11.95 6.88 5.78
CA HIS A 438 -11.19 8.08 5.45
C HIS A 438 -9.79 7.99 6.04
N ASP A 439 -8.76 8.02 5.18
CA ASP A 439 -7.36 7.86 5.59
C ASP A 439 -6.86 8.96 6.54
N GLY A 440 -7.47 10.15 6.49
CA GLY A 440 -7.20 11.22 7.46
C GLY A 440 -7.57 10.83 8.90
N LEU A 441 -8.61 10.01 9.11
CA LEU A 441 -8.96 9.50 10.42
C LEU A 441 -7.96 8.42 10.87
N THR A 442 -7.57 7.52 9.97
CA THR A 442 -6.49 6.54 10.22
C THR A 442 -5.22 7.24 10.71
N LEU A 443 -4.79 8.30 10.03
CA LEU A 443 -3.61 9.06 10.42
C LEU A 443 -3.75 9.70 11.81
N ILE A 444 -4.91 10.27 12.13
CA ILE A 444 -5.15 10.86 13.46
C ILE A 444 -5.09 9.78 14.54
N THR A 445 -5.72 8.62 14.34
CA THR A 445 -5.68 7.50 15.29
C THR A 445 -4.25 7.05 15.55
N VAL A 446 -3.45 6.86 14.48
CA VAL A 446 -2.03 6.47 14.59
C VAL A 446 -1.22 7.51 15.38
N LEU A 447 -1.38 8.80 15.06
CA LEU A 447 -0.68 9.87 15.78
C LEU A 447 -1.03 9.90 17.28
N GLU A 448 -2.30 9.67 17.63
CA GLU A 448 -2.72 9.65 19.03
C GLU A 448 -2.24 8.40 19.78
N LEU A 449 -2.22 7.23 19.12
CA LEU A 449 -1.61 6.01 19.65
C LEU A 449 -0.12 6.22 19.93
N GLU A 450 0.62 6.77 18.97
CA GLU A 450 2.04 7.07 19.11
C GLU A 450 2.29 8.07 20.25
N ARG A 451 1.48 9.12 20.36
CA ARG A 451 1.58 10.11 21.44
C ARG A 451 1.30 9.52 22.82
N ILE A 452 0.35 8.59 22.96
CA ILE A 452 -0.02 7.98 24.26
C ILE A 452 0.99 6.92 24.68
N THR A 453 1.50 6.13 23.73
CA THR A 453 2.36 4.98 24.00
C THR A 453 3.83 5.31 23.95
N GLY A 454 4.21 6.46 23.36
CA GLY A 454 5.60 6.81 23.08
C GLY A 454 6.23 5.94 21.99
N GLY A 455 5.41 5.33 21.12
CA GLY A 455 5.84 4.42 20.07
C GLY A 455 6.24 3.03 20.56
N ALA A 456 5.73 2.61 21.73
CA ALA A 456 5.93 1.27 22.28
C ALA A 456 4.94 0.24 21.71
N ILE A 457 3.78 0.70 21.21
CA ILE A 457 2.76 -0.16 20.61
C ILE A 457 3.11 -0.41 19.15
N PHE A 458 2.85 -1.64 18.68
CA PHE A 458 2.99 -1.96 17.28
C PHE A 458 1.70 -1.61 16.52
N THR A 459 1.79 -0.66 15.60
CA THR A 459 0.62 -0.11 14.92
C THR A 459 0.51 -0.64 13.50
N VAL A 460 -0.65 -1.21 13.19
CA VAL A 460 -0.98 -1.80 11.89
C VAL A 460 -2.16 -1.05 11.27
N ALA A 461 -1.97 -0.39 10.12
CA ALA A 461 -2.96 0.52 9.55
C ALA A 461 -3.34 0.21 8.08
N GLY A 462 -4.63 0.30 7.77
CA GLY A 462 -5.16 0.30 6.40
C GLY A 462 -5.30 1.70 5.80
N TYR A 463 -5.04 1.84 4.50
CA TYR A 463 -5.26 3.09 3.76
C TYR A 463 -5.75 2.83 2.31
N ARG A 464 -6.23 3.88 1.63
CA ARG A 464 -6.87 3.78 0.30
C ARG A 464 -6.38 4.79 -0.74
N GLU A 465 -5.79 5.92 -0.32
CA GLU A 465 -5.19 6.93 -1.19
C GLU A 465 -3.76 6.55 -1.56
N ASP A 466 -3.40 6.76 -2.82
CA ASP A 466 -2.04 6.54 -3.31
C ASP A 466 -1.06 7.47 -2.58
N ASP A 467 0.16 6.98 -2.34
CA ASP A 467 1.25 7.70 -1.64
C ASP A 467 0.93 8.14 -0.18
N PHE A 468 -0.17 7.65 0.42
CA PHE A 468 -0.53 7.98 1.81
C PHE A 468 0.32 7.25 2.85
N ASP A 469 0.93 6.14 2.46
CA ASP A 469 1.80 5.31 3.27
C ASP A 469 2.94 6.09 3.93
N GLN A 470 3.53 7.05 3.21
CA GLN A 470 4.59 7.90 3.73
C GLN A 470 4.14 8.73 4.93
N GLN A 471 2.87 9.13 4.98
CA GLN A 471 2.32 9.92 6.09
C GLN A 471 2.12 9.04 7.32
N LEU A 472 1.61 7.82 7.14
CA LEU A 472 1.42 6.86 8.22
C LEU A 472 2.76 6.41 8.82
N LEU A 473 3.74 6.09 7.97
CA LEU A 473 5.08 5.73 8.43
C LEU A 473 5.75 6.89 9.18
N LYS A 474 5.61 8.14 8.70
CA LYS A 474 6.09 9.34 9.41
C LYS A 474 5.38 9.56 10.75
N ALA A 475 4.14 9.12 10.87
CA ALA A 475 3.39 9.24 12.11
C ALA A 475 3.84 8.22 13.17
N GLY A 476 4.58 7.17 12.78
CA GLY A 476 5.03 6.10 13.66
C GLY A 476 4.36 4.74 13.41
N CYS A 477 3.53 4.61 12.36
CA CYS A 477 2.94 3.33 11.99
C CYS A 477 4.02 2.29 11.63
N ASP A 478 3.95 1.09 12.20
CA ASP A 478 4.93 0.03 11.92
C ASP A 478 4.63 -0.67 10.60
N PHE A 479 3.37 -1.05 10.35
CA PHE A 479 2.93 -1.70 9.12
C PHE A 479 1.71 -0.99 8.53
N CYS A 480 1.75 -0.67 7.24
CA CYS A 480 0.60 -0.12 6.53
C CYS A 480 0.34 -0.84 5.21
N ILE A 481 -0.94 -0.96 4.85
CA ILE A 481 -1.37 -1.73 3.68
C ILE A 481 -2.43 -0.98 2.87
N ASN A 482 -2.26 -0.91 1.55
CA ASN A 482 -3.24 -0.33 0.64
C ASN A 482 -4.19 -1.43 0.14
N THR A 483 -5.46 -1.33 0.51
CA THR A 483 -6.48 -2.28 0.09
C THR A 483 -6.68 -2.31 -1.43
N ARG A 484 -6.53 -1.15 -2.11
CA ARG A 484 -6.79 -1.02 -3.56
C ARG A 484 -5.66 -1.55 -4.43
N GLU A 485 -4.44 -1.63 -3.89
CA GLU A 485 -3.29 -2.15 -4.62
C GLU A 485 -3.29 -3.68 -4.73
N LEU A 486 -4.11 -4.38 -3.94
CA LEU A 486 -4.09 -5.84 -3.88
C LEU A 486 -5.08 -6.49 -4.85
N THR A 487 -6.29 -5.94 -4.96
CA THR A 487 -7.40 -6.65 -5.62
C THR A 487 -7.26 -6.71 -7.14
N ALA A 488 -6.93 -5.60 -7.79
CA ALA A 488 -6.83 -5.56 -9.24
C ALA A 488 -5.68 -6.43 -9.80
N PRO A 489 -4.46 -6.43 -9.20
CA PRO A 489 -3.42 -7.37 -9.58
C PRO A 489 -3.81 -8.82 -9.36
N LEU A 490 -4.43 -9.14 -8.21
CA LEU A 490 -4.91 -10.50 -7.92
C LEU A 490 -5.92 -10.98 -8.98
N LEU A 491 -6.96 -10.19 -9.25
CA LEU A 491 -7.97 -10.53 -10.26
C LEU A 491 -7.34 -10.70 -11.65
N SER A 492 -6.38 -9.83 -12.01
CA SER A 492 -5.71 -9.90 -13.31
C SER A 492 -4.86 -11.17 -13.44
N GLN A 493 -4.11 -11.51 -12.40
CA GLN A 493 -3.31 -12.74 -12.34
C GLN A 493 -4.19 -14.00 -12.42
N THR A 494 -5.29 -14.05 -11.65
CA THR A 494 -6.22 -15.19 -11.65
C THR A 494 -6.91 -15.37 -12.99
N SER A 495 -7.19 -14.28 -13.72
CA SER A 495 -7.75 -14.36 -15.08
C SER A 495 -6.79 -14.97 -16.10
N ALA A 496 -5.48 -14.77 -15.92
CA ALA A 496 -4.45 -15.34 -16.78
C ALA A 496 -4.14 -16.80 -16.40
N HIS A 497 -4.11 -17.09 -15.11
CA HIS A 497 -3.80 -18.40 -14.55
C HIS A 497 -4.88 -18.82 -13.54
N PRO A 498 -5.94 -19.53 -13.98
CA PRO A 498 -6.95 -20.05 -13.07
C PRO A 498 -6.34 -20.86 -11.92
N GLY A 499 -6.90 -20.72 -10.72
CA GLY A 499 -6.44 -21.38 -9.49
C GLY A 499 -5.46 -20.56 -8.65
N THR A 500 -4.72 -19.60 -9.22
CA THR A 500 -3.74 -18.81 -8.45
C THR A 500 -4.40 -17.88 -7.44
N GLY A 501 -5.60 -17.35 -7.73
CA GLY A 501 -6.35 -16.51 -6.80
C GLY A 501 -6.76 -17.26 -5.54
N VAL A 502 -7.36 -18.44 -5.73
CA VAL A 502 -7.74 -19.34 -4.62
C VAL A 502 -6.51 -19.78 -3.82
N LEU A 503 -5.37 -20.05 -4.48
CA LEU A 503 -4.11 -20.33 -3.80
C LEU A 503 -3.70 -19.16 -2.89
N ILE A 504 -3.65 -17.93 -3.41
CA ILE A 504 -3.28 -16.74 -2.62
C ILE A 504 -4.24 -16.54 -1.45
N GLU A 505 -5.56 -16.58 -1.70
CA GLU A 505 -6.57 -16.42 -0.64
C GLU A 505 -6.44 -17.50 0.43
N SER A 506 -6.16 -18.74 0.04
CA SER A 506 -6.01 -19.86 0.98
C SER A 506 -4.74 -19.74 1.84
N ILE A 507 -3.66 -19.17 1.29
CA ILE A 507 -2.41 -18.90 2.01
C ILE A 507 -2.57 -17.77 3.02
N ILE A 508 -3.36 -16.76 2.65
CA ILE A 508 -3.61 -15.56 3.44
C ILE A 508 -4.62 -15.85 4.56
N SER A 509 -5.66 -16.65 4.27
CA SER A 509 -6.77 -16.90 5.19
C SER A 509 -6.35 -17.74 6.41
N GLY A 510 -6.76 -17.29 7.60
CA GLY A 510 -6.65 -18.09 8.83
C GLY A 510 -7.72 -19.19 8.97
N GLU A 511 -8.70 -19.28 8.07
CA GLU A 511 -9.84 -20.18 8.19
C GLU A 511 -9.49 -21.67 7.90
N PRO A 512 -9.58 -22.58 8.90
CA PRO A 512 -9.29 -24.00 8.70
C PRO A 512 -10.22 -24.63 7.64
N PRO A 513 -9.72 -25.57 6.81
CA PRO A 513 -8.45 -26.29 6.91
C PRO A 513 -7.28 -25.61 6.16
N SER A 514 -7.21 -24.28 6.12
CA SER A 514 -6.13 -23.56 5.43
C SER A 514 -4.74 -23.89 5.98
N GLU A 515 -3.76 -23.77 5.10
CA GLU A 515 -2.34 -23.74 5.47
C GLU A 515 -1.85 -22.31 5.48
N ARG A 516 -1.11 -21.96 6.53
CA ARG A 516 -0.66 -20.58 6.77
C ARG A 516 0.85 -20.50 6.59
N ILE A 517 1.33 -19.28 6.33
CA ILE A 517 2.76 -18.99 6.36
C ILE A 517 3.19 -18.76 7.80
N PHE A 518 4.17 -19.54 8.22
CA PHE A 518 4.85 -19.39 9.49
C PHE A 518 6.28 -18.88 9.28
N SER A 519 6.77 -18.16 10.28
CA SER A 519 8.16 -17.73 10.39
C SER A 519 8.79 -18.36 11.63
N ARG A 520 9.92 -19.07 11.46
CA ARG A 520 10.68 -19.65 12.57
C ARG A 520 12.18 -19.51 12.37
N GLN A 521 12.87 -19.09 13.43
CA GLN A 521 14.33 -18.99 13.41
C GLN A 521 14.98 -20.34 13.68
N PHE A 522 15.93 -20.74 12.84
CA PHE A 522 16.73 -21.94 13.07
C PHE A 522 17.60 -21.77 14.32
N ASN A 523 17.63 -22.80 15.16
CA ASN A 523 18.53 -22.81 16.31
C ASN A 523 19.95 -23.29 15.93
N LYS A 524 20.85 -23.30 16.91
CA LYS A 524 22.25 -23.67 16.70
C LYS A 524 22.50 -25.14 16.42
N LYS A 525 21.52 -26.03 16.65
CA LYS A 525 21.63 -27.45 16.30
C LYS A 525 21.45 -27.67 14.79
N TRP A 526 20.91 -26.67 14.08
CA TRP A 526 20.76 -26.74 12.63
C TRP A 526 22.10 -26.99 11.96
N VAL A 527 22.13 -27.96 11.06
CA VAL A 527 23.30 -28.27 10.23
C VAL A 527 23.11 -27.52 8.92
N PRO A 528 24.05 -26.63 8.53
CA PRO A 528 23.95 -25.91 7.27
C PRO A 528 23.75 -26.84 6.09
N LYS A 529 22.75 -26.53 5.27
CA LYS A 529 22.36 -27.27 4.06
C LYS A 529 22.04 -26.28 2.95
N THR A 530 22.07 -26.75 1.71
CA THR A 530 21.58 -25.95 0.58
C THR A 530 20.08 -25.72 0.70
N TRP A 531 19.56 -24.68 0.04
CA TRP A 531 18.14 -24.36 0.04
C TRP A 531 17.30 -25.53 -0.43
N ILE A 532 17.72 -26.21 -1.49
CA ILE A 532 16.98 -27.34 -2.02
C ILE A 532 16.98 -28.56 -1.08
N GLU A 533 18.11 -28.86 -0.44
CA GLU A 533 18.15 -29.93 0.57
C GLU A 533 17.26 -29.59 1.76
N THR A 534 17.28 -28.33 2.21
CA THR A 534 16.42 -27.84 3.30
C THR A 534 14.94 -27.99 2.93
N LEU A 535 14.56 -27.59 1.71
CA LEU A 535 13.21 -27.68 1.21
C LEU A 535 12.70 -29.13 1.16
N LEU A 536 13.49 -30.05 0.61
CA LEU A 536 13.12 -31.46 0.47
C LEU A 536 13.07 -32.17 1.83
N ASP A 537 14.05 -31.92 2.70
CA ASP A 537 14.10 -32.54 4.03
C ASP A 537 12.92 -32.10 4.90
N LEU A 538 12.63 -30.80 4.93
CA LEU A 538 11.51 -30.27 5.72
C LEU A 538 10.15 -30.71 5.17
N LYS A 539 10.01 -30.81 3.84
CA LYS A 539 8.79 -31.33 3.23
C LYS A 539 8.57 -32.81 3.55
N ASN A 540 9.64 -33.61 3.55
CA ASN A 540 9.56 -35.04 3.80
C ASN A 540 9.37 -35.38 5.29
N GLU A 541 10.03 -34.65 6.20
CA GLU A 541 10.01 -34.95 7.64
C GLU A 541 8.83 -34.29 8.37
N TYR A 542 8.46 -33.07 7.98
CA TYR A 542 7.48 -32.24 8.70
C TYR A 542 6.31 -31.77 7.83
N SER A 543 6.25 -32.16 6.55
CA SER A 543 5.26 -31.64 5.58
C SER A 543 5.32 -30.13 5.33
N TYR A 544 6.39 -29.45 5.78
CA TYR A 544 6.56 -28.01 5.61
C TYR A 544 7.04 -27.68 4.19
N LEU A 545 6.35 -26.75 3.52
CA LEU A 545 6.82 -26.22 2.24
C LEU A 545 7.61 -24.94 2.48
N SER A 546 8.92 -24.99 2.26
CA SER A 546 9.79 -23.83 2.41
C SER A 546 9.57 -22.82 1.27
N LEU A 547 9.32 -21.56 1.63
CA LEU A 547 8.93 -20.49 0.69
C LEU A 547 9.99 -19.40 0.54
N GLY A 548 10.68 -19.08 1.62
CA GLY A 548 11.66 -17.99 1.66
C GLY A 548 12.57 -18.05 2.88
N LEU A 549 13.57 -17.19 2.88
CA LEU A 549 14.59 -17.13 3.92
C LEU A 549 14.87 -15.69 4.31
N ILE A 550 14.81 -15.38 5.60
CA ILE A 550 15.26 -14.11 6.16
C ILE A 550 16.65 -14.33 6.76
N ARG A 551 17.64 -13.60 6.26
CA ARG A 551 19.03 -13.76 6.67
C ARG A 551 19.27 -13.21 8.08
N ALA A 552 20.04 -13.94 8.88
CA ALA A 552 20.32 -13.56 10.27
C ALA A 552 21.12 -12.24 10.39
N TYR A 553 22.06 -12.01 9.48
CA TYR A 553 23.09 -10.97 9.60
C TYR A 553 22.64 -9.59 9.07
N ASP A 554 21.87 -9.54 7.99
CA ASP A 554 21.39 -8.29 7.40
C ASP A 554 19.86 -8.14 7.43
N ARG A 555 19.14 -9.17 7.92
CA ARG A 555 17.68 -9.17 8.03
C ARG A 555 16.95 -8.92 6.72
N ARG A 556 17.59 -9.23 5.58
CA ARG A 556 16.94 -9.15 4.28
C ARG A 556 16.31 -10.49 3.91
N MET A 557 15.18 -10.41 3.22
CA MET A 557 14.38 -11.57 2.82
C MET A 557 14.75 -12.02 1.41
N LEU A 558 14.77 -13.34 1.21
CA LEU A 558 14.87 -13.98 -0.09
C LEU A 558 13.55 -14.70 -0.38
N CYS A 559 12.94 -14.40 -1.52
CA CYS A 559 11.71 -15.03 -1.97
C CYS A 559 12.05 -16.13 -2.98
N ASN A 560 11.72 -17.40 -2.69
CA ASN A 560 12.17 -18.53 -3.51
C ASN A 560 13.70 -18.51 -3.81
N PRO A 561 14.56 -18.65 -2.78
CA PRO A 561 16.00 -18.65 -2.95
C PRO A 561 16.50 -19.60 -4.05
N ASN A 562 17.64 -19.24 -4.62
CA ASN A 562 18.39 -20.13 -5.50
C ASN A 562 18.75 -21.42 -4.75
N ASN A 563 18.71 -22.55 -5.45
CA ASN A 563 18.96 -23.89 -4.93
C ASN A 563 20.27 -24.02 -4.15
N ASP A 564 21.31 -23.29 -4.57
CA ASP A 564 22.66 -23.38 -3.99
C ASP A 564 22.85 -22.47 -2.76
N VAL A 565 21.86 -21.63 -2.41
CA VAL A 565 21.94 -20.76 -1.24
C VAL A 565 22.03 -21.60 0.03
N MET A 566 23.04 -21.33 0.86
CA MET A 566 23.23 -22.02 2.14
C MET A 566 22.31 -21.44 3.22
N VAL A 567 21.57 -22.31 3.88
CA VAL A 567 20.73 -22.00 5.04
C VAL A 567 21.56 -22.18 6.30
N GLU A 568 21.84 -21.07 6.98
CA GLU A 568 22.73 -21.04 8.15
C GLU A 568 21.94 -21.02 9.47
N PRO A 569 22.54 -21.47 10.60
CA PRO A 569 21.95 -21.32 11.92
C PRO A 569 21.64 -19.85 12.23
N GLY A 570 20.46 -19.59 12.75
CA GLY A 570 19.98 -18.23 13.05
C GLY A 570 19.28 -17.54 11.87
N ASP A 571 19.32 -18.09 10.65
CA ASP A 571 18.41 -17.64 9.60
C ASP A 571 16.96 -17.99 9.98
N THR A 572 16.01 -17.19 9.50
CA THR A 572 14.58 -17.39 9.75
C THR A 572 13.92 -17.95 8.50
N LEU A 573 13.29 -19.11 8.63
CA LEU A 573 12.59 -19.79 7.55
C LEU A 573 11.15 -19.27 7.45
N LEU A 574 10.74 -18.91 6.24
CA LEU A 574 9.34 -18.74 5.87
C LEU A 574 8.86 -20.05 5.24
N PHE A 575 7.82 -20.65 5.81
CA PHE A 575 7.28 -21.92 5.31
C PHE A 575 5.76 -21.99 5.45
N MET A 576 5.13 -22.79 4.60
CA MET A 576 3.71 -23.12 4.66
C MET A 576 3.51 -24.44 5.40
N ALA A 577 2.54 -24.46 6.31
CA ALA A 577 2.12 -25.65 7.04
C ALA A 577 0.66 -25.51 7.49
N LYS A 578 0.04 -26.65 7.85
CA LYS A 578 -1.25 -26.65 8.57
C LYS A 578 -1.05 -26.07 9.96
N ALA A 579 -2.01 -25.30 10.45
CA ALA A 579 -1.92 -24.67 11.78
C ALA A 579 -1.74 -25.69 12.92
N GLU A 580 -2.29 -26.89 12.77
CA GLU A 580 -2.13 -27.99 13.75
C GLU A 580 -0.71 -28.57 13.77
N ASP A 581 0.03 -28.45 12.67
CA ASP A 581 1.37 -29.01 12.48
C ASP A 581 2.49 -28.03 12.90
N ASP A 582 2.15 -26.79 13.26
CA ASP A 582 3.06 -25.80 13.85
C ASP A 582 3.38 -26.18 15.32
N HIS A 583 4.33 -27.08 15.48
CA HIS A 583 4.85 -27.51 16.78
C HIS A 583 6.26 -26.94 17.00
N ASP A 584 6.62 -26.72 18.27
CA ASP A 584 7.99 -26.36 18.67
C ASP A 584 8.94 -27.53 18.33
N GLN A 585 9.50 -27.51 17.12
CA GLN A 585 10.45 -28.51 16.67
C GLN A 585 11.83 -28.24 17.29
N GLU A 586 12.57 -29.32 17.56
CA GLU A 586 13.92 -29.23 18.12
C GLU A 586 14.95 -28.52 17.23
N ILE A 587 14.63 -28.24 15.96
CA ILE A 587 15.49 -27.54 14.98
C ILE A 587 15.30 -26.01 15.00
N PHE A 588 14.17 -25.53 15.51
CA PHE A 588 13.89 -24.11 15.64
C PHE A 588 14.19 -23.62 17.05
N LEU A 589 14.38 -22.31 17.21
CA LEU A 589 14.32 -21.72 18.54
C LEU A 589 12.89 -21.89 19.06
N PRO A 590 12.69 -22.30 20.33
CA PRO A 590 11.36 -22.46 20.89
C PRO A 590 10.63 -21.12 20.83
N GLY A 591 9.54 -21.08 20.08
CA GLY A 591 8.73 -19.89 19.86
C GLY A 591 7.51 -19.96 20.76
N ARG A 592 7.69 -19.69 22.05
CA ARG A 592 6.68 -19.47 23.12
C ARG A 592 7.40 -19.38 24.48
N VAL A 593 8.34 -18.44 24.61
CA VAL A 593 9.00 -18.21 25.91
C VAL A 593 7.98 -17.53 26.83
N LYS A 594 7.66 -18.15 27.97
CA LYS A 594 6.89 -17.50 29.03
C LYS A 594 7.70 -16.32 29.54
N LEU A 595 7.09 -15.14 29.56
CA LEU A 595 7.57 -14.00 30.34
C LEU A 595 8.04 -14.49 31.72
N HIS A 596 9.30 -14.20 31.98
CA HIS A 596 10.01 -14.47 33.21
C HIS A 596 9.17 -13.99 34.41
N ASP A 597 8.65 -14.91 35.22
CA ASP A 597 8.11 -14.58 36.54
C ASP A 597 9.31 -14.13 37.40
N PRO A 598 9.43 -12.85 37.77
CA PRO A 598 10.58 -12.33 38.51
C PRO A 598 10.71 -12.96 39.91
N ASN A 599 9.71 -13.73 40.38
CA ASN A 599 9.74 -14.44 41.65
C ASN A 599 10.01 -15.95 41.52
N ARG A 600 10.10 -16.50 40.31
CA ARG A 600 10.40 -17.91 40.10
C ARG A 600 11.89 -18.07 39.77
N LYS A 601 12.68 -18.44 40.76
CA LYS A 601 14.01 -19.01 40.50
C LYS A 601 13.82 -20.34 39.80
N GLU A 602 13.81 -20.33 38.47
CA GLU A 602 13.96 -21.54 37.69
C GLU A 602 15.35 -22.12 37.98
N GLU A 603 15.39 -23.37 38.43
CA GLU A 603 16.64 -24.12 38.54
C GLU A 603 17.15 -24.36 37.12
N LEU A 604 18.10 -23.53 36.70
CA LEU A 604 18.87 -23.70 35.47
C LEU A 604 19.49 -25.10 35.46
N ASP A 605 19.32 -25.82 34.35
CA ASP A 605 19.95 -27.12 34.15
C ASP A 605 21.48 -27.00 34.26
N GLU A 606 22.19 -28.05 34.68
CA GLU A 606 23.66 -28.03 34.86
C GLU A 606 24.38 -27.59 33.57
N ARG A 607 23.79 -27.90 32.40
CA ARG A 607 24.26 -27.47 31.08
C ARG A 607 24.05 -25.98 30.79
N GLN A 608 22.90 -25.42 31.14
CA GLN A 608 22.64 -23.98 30.98
C GLN A 608 23.56 -23.15 31.87
N THR A 609 23.82 -23.63 33.08
CA THR A 609 24.75 -23.00 34.02
C THR A 609 26.19 -23.00 33.47
N ALA A 610 26.63 -24.11 32.86
CA ALA A 610 27.94 -24.21 32.22
C ALA A 610 28.07 -23.30 30.98
N LEU A 611 27.00 -23.20 30.17
CA LEU A 611 26.98 -22.37 28.96
C LEU A 611 27.00 -20.87 29.28
N LEU A 612 26.24 -20.45 30.30
CA LEU A 612 26.24 -19.07 30.80
C LEU A 612 27.59 -18.70 31.41
N ALA A 613 28.26 -19.63 32.11
CA ALA A 613 29.60 -19.41 32.65
C ALA A 613 30.64 -19.21 31.55
N GLU A 614 30.56 -19.98 30.46
CA GLU A 614 31.41 -19.80 29.28
C GLU A 614 31.10 -18.48 28.56
N ALA A 615 29.81 -18.14 28.41
CA ALA A 615 29.37 -16.89 27.81
C ALA A 615 29.83 -15.67 28.62
N GLU A 616 29.78 -15.74 29.95
CA GLU A 616 30.28 -14.71 30.86
C GLU A 616 31.81 -14.54 30.73
N GLU A 617 32.55 -15.64 30.55
CA GLU A 617 33.99 -15.58 30.36
C GLU A 617 34.37 -14.95 29.02
N LEU A 618 33.69 -15.31 27.93
CA LEU A 618 33.84 -14.67 26.62
C LEU A 618 33.48 -13.17 26.68
N PHE A 619 32.42 -12.82 27.40
CA PHE A 619 32.06 -11.43 27.65
C PHE A 619 33.17 -10.67 28.38
N LYS A 620 33.73 -11.24 29.45
CA LYS A 620 34.84 -10.63 30.21
C LYS A 620 36.06 -10.40 29.32
N GLN A 621 36.39 -11.35 28.45
CA GLN A 621 37.47 -11.21 27.47
C GLN A 621 37.17 -10.10 26.45
N GLY A 622 35.95 -10.04 25.93
CA GLY A 622 35.50 -8.97 25.04
C GLY A 622 35.60 -7.59 25.70
N VAL A 623 35.20 -7.45 26.96
CA VAL A 623 35.33 -6.18 27.73
C VAL A 623 36.79 -5.78 27.94
N LEU A 624 37.69 -6.73 28.17
CA LEU A 624 39.12 -6.45 28.31
C LEU A 624 39.75 -5.98 27.00
N LEU A 625 39.32 -6.55 25.87
CA LEU A 625 39.79 -6.19 24.54
C LEU A 625 39.20 -4.87 24.04
N SER A 626 37.94 -4.55 24.38
CA SER A 626 37.34 -3.26 24.01
C SER A 626 38.04 -2.07 24.67
N ARG A 627 38.72 -2.30 25.80
CA ARG A 627 39.56 -1.28 26.49
C ARG A 627 40.95 -1.11 25.88
N LYS A 628 41.39 -1.98 24.97
CA LYS A 628 42.68 -1.85 24.27
C LYS A 628 42.51 -1.04 22.98
N THR A 629 43.47 -0.19 22.67
CA THR A 629 43.52 0.56 21.42
C THR A 629 43.64 -0.41 20.22
N GLY A 630 42.62 -0.42 19.36
CA GLY A 630 42.54 -1.29 18.17
C GLY A 630 41.87 -2.66 18.38
N GLY A 631 41.42 -2.99 19.60
CA GLY A 631 40.80 -4.30 19.92
C GLY A 631 39.31 -4.42 19.63
N ALA A 632 38.68 -3.43 18.98
CA ALA A 632 37.24 -3.36 18.82
C ALA A 632 36.65 -4.48 17.95
N GLY A 633 37.35 -4.90 16.89
CA GLY A 633 36.88 -5.99 16.01
C GLY A 633 36.94 -7.36 16.70
N GLU A 634 37.99 -7.63 17.47
CA GLU A 634 38.09 -8.85 18.28
C GLU A 634 37.07 -8.84 19.44
N ALA A 635 36.84 -7.68 20.05
CA ALA A 635 35.79 -7.51 21.05
C ALA A 635 34.39 -7.75 20.46
N TYR A 636 34.15 -7.31 19.22
CA TYR A 636 32.90 -7.58 18.50
C TYR A 636 32.64 -9.08 18.36
N GLN A 637 33.64 -9.84 17.87
CA GLN A 637 33.53 -11.29 17.72
C GLN A 637 33.22 -11.99 19.05
N LEU A 638 33.91 -11.61 20.12
CA LEU A 638 33.69 -12.21 21.44
C LEU A 638 32.32 -11.83 22.05
N PHE A 639 31.86 -10.59 21.85
CA PHE A 639 30.51 -10.21 22.24
C PHE A 639 29.46 -10.93 21.40
N HIS A 640 29.71 -11.13 20.11
CA HIS A 640 28.82 -11.89 19.24
C HIS A 640 28.71 -13.34 19.72
N GLU A 641 29.82 -14.02 19.94
CA GLU A 641 29.83 -15.39 20.49
C GLU A 641 29.14 -15.49 21.86
N SER A 642 29.37 -14.51 22.73
CA SER A 642 28.76 -14.43 24.07
C SER A 642 27.25 -14.15 24.01
N ALA A 643 26.82 -13.25 23.13
CA ALA A 643 25.42 -12.89 22.89
C ALA A 643 24.65 -14.06 22.30
N VAL A 644 25.24 -14.74 21.32
CA VAL A 644 24.71 -15.97 20.73
C VAL A 644 24.54 -17.02 21.83
N LYS A 645 25.46 -17.15 22.80
CA LYS A 645 25.34 -18.04 23.98
C LYS A 645 24.36 -17.54 25.07
N GLY A 646 23.57 -16.50 24.82
CA GLY A 646 22.50 -16.05 25.70
C GLY A 646 22.95 -15.08 26.80
N PHE A 647 24.11 -14.43 26.66
CA PHE A 647 24.54 -13.43 27.63
C PHE A 647 23.99 -12.05 27.28
N THR A 648 22.97 -11.62 28.01
CA THR A 648 22.22 -10.39 27.77
C THR A 648 23.07 -9.11 27.69
N ARG A 649 24.13 -9.02 28.49
CA ARG A 649 25.03 -7.84 28.45
C ARG A 649 25.90 -7.80 27.19
N ALA A 650 26.16 -8.96 26.58
CA ALA A 650 26.89 -9.04 25.32
C ALA A 650 26.01 -8.53 24.17
N LYS A 651 24.72 -8.90 24.15
CA LYS A 651 23.71 -8.34 23.23
C LYS A 651 23.70 -6.80 23.31
N TYR A 652 23.55 -6.22 24.50
CA TYR A 652 23.63 -4.76 24.67
C TYR A 652 24.94 -4.14 24.14
N ASN A 653 26.09 -4.76 24.42
CA ASN A 653 27.38 -4.26 23.94
C ASN A 653 27.54 -4.38 22.42
N LEU A 654 26.95 -5.37 21.77
CA LEU A 654 26.89 -5.44 20.29
C LEU A 654 26.07 -4.30 19.74
N GLY A 655 24.95 -3.97 20.39
CA GLY A 655 24.15 -2.79 20.05
C GLY A 655 25.00 -1.52 20.02
N ILE A 656 25.80 -1.32 21.07
CA ILE A 656 26.74 -0.20 21.17
C ILE A 656 27.83 -0.23 20.09
N LEU A 657 28.42 -1.39 19.79
CA LEU A 657 29.49 -1.49 18.79
C LEU A 657 28.98 -1.21 17.37
N ASN A 658 27.81 -1.77 17.02
CA ASN A 658 27.15 -1.53 15.74
C ASN A 658 26.72 -0.06 15.59
N PHE A 659 26.19 0.54 16.66
CA PHE A 659 25.80 1.94 16.66
C PHE A 659 26.99 2.87 16.40
N HIS A 660 28.14 2.58 17.00
CA HIS A 660 29.34 3.41 16.87
C HIS A 660 30.22 3.06 15.66
N GLY A 661 29.95 1.97 14.94
CA GLY A 661 30.88 1.44 13.95
C GLY A 661 32.26 1.10 14.54
N LYS A 662 32.30 0.59 15.78
CA LYS A 662 33.55 0.25 16.47
C LYS A 662 33.89 -1.21 16.24
N GLY A 663 34.84 -1.47 15.35
CA GLY A 663 35.28 -2.83 15.00
C GLY A 663 34.50 -3.46 13.85
N VAL A 664 33.36 -2.88 13.50
CA VAL A 664 32.48 -3.19 12.36
C VAL A 664 31.98 -1.88 11.74
N PRO A 665 31.52 -1.85 10.48
CA PRO A 665 30.84 -0.67 9.94
C PRO A 665 29.67 -0.23 10.81
N ARG A 666 29.38 1.08 10.86
CA ARG A 666 28.22 1.61 11.59
C ARG A 666 26.94 1.05 10.98
N ASN A 667 26.09 0.46 11.81
CA ASN A 667 24.80 -0.09 11.41
C ASN A 667 23.76 0.19 12.51
N VAL A 668 22.90 1.17 12.27
CA VAL A 668 21.89 1.63 13.25
C VAL A 668 20.76 0.59 13.41
N GLU A 669 20.40 -0.12 12.34
CA GLU A 669 19.39 -1.19 12.37
C GLU A 669 19.85 -2.38 13.22
N GLU A 670 21.10 -2.81 13.01
CA GLU A 670 21.68 -3.90 13.78
C GLU A 670 21.87 -3.51 15.26
N ALA A 671 22.18 -2.23 15.52
CA ALA A 671 22.21 -1.71 16.87
C ALA A 671 20.84 -1.77 17.56
N TYR A 672 19.77 -1.33 16.88
CA TYR A 672 18.39 -1.38 17.38
C TYR A 672 18.02 -2.82 17.74
N TYR A 673 18.28 -3.78 16.85
CA TYR A 673 18.01 -5.19 17.10
C TYR A 673 18.70 -5.74 18.36
N TRP A 674 19.99 -5.50 18.51
CA TRP A 674 20.73 -6.01 19.67
C TRP A 674 20.29 -5.36 20.98
N PHE A 675 19.83 -4.10 20.93
CA PHE A 675 19.17 -3.47 22.06
C PHE A 675 17.80 -4.09 22.34
N HIS A 676 17.03 -4.44 21.32
CA HIS A 676 15.72 -5.10 21.44
C HIS A 676 15.83 -6.42 22.18
N GLU A 677 16.67 -7.31 21.65
CA GLU A 677 16.97 -8.62 22.22
C GLU A 677 17.45 -8.55 23.67
N ALA A 678 18.29 -7.56 23.98
CA ALA A 678 18.76 -7.38 25.34
C ALA A 678 17.64 -6.84 26.26
N ALA A 679 16.77 -5.96 25.76
CA ALA A 679 15.67 -5.39 26.52
C ALA A 679 14.60 -6.44 26.86
N GLU A 680 14.29 -7.34 25.93
CA GLU A 680 13.37 -8.47 26.15
C GLU A 680 13.86 -9.42 27.25
N GLU A 681 15.18 -9.63 27.33
CA GLU A 681 15.83 -10.38 28.41
C GLU A 681 15.97 -9.56 29.72
N GLY A 682 15.31 -8.39 29.83
CA GLY A 682 15.25 -7.57 31.03
C GLY A 682 16.42 -6.60 31.22
N ASN A 683 17.20 -6.30 30.18
CA ASN A 683 18.28 -5.31 30.26
C ASN A 683 17.74 -3.88 30.20
N GLU A 684 17.63 -3.24 31.36
CA GLU A 684 17.15 -1.86 31.47
C GLU A 684 17.96 -0.85 30.65
N ALA A 685 19.28 -1.06 30.48
CA ALA A 685 20.11 -0.17 29.70
C ALA A 685 19.81 -0.31 28.19
N ALA A 686 19.52 -1.53 27.75
CA ALA A 686 19.12 -1.78 26.37
C ALA A 686 17.72 -1.22 26.07
N ARG A 687 16.77 -1.34 27.01
CA ARG A 687 15.44 -0.74 26.86
C ARG A 687 15.52 0.78 26.69
N LYS A 688 16.35 1.46 27.48
CA LYS A 688 16.59 2.90 27.32
C LYS A 688 17.27 3.24 25.98
N ALA A 689 18.23 2.42 25.55
CA ALA A 689 18.91 2.62 24.28
C ALA A 689 17.99 2.42 23.07
N LEU A 690 16.97 1.54 23.17
CA LEU A 690 15.92 1.35 22.16
C LEU A 690 15.08 2.60 21.94
N ASP A 691 14.59 3.19 23.03
CA ASP A 691 13.78 4.40 22.98
C ASP A 691 14.57 5.51 22.24
N SER A 692 15.85 5.67 22.59
CA SER A 692 16.76 6.64 21.98
C SER A 692 17.14 6.32 20.53
N ILE A 693 17.31 5.04 20.17
CA ILE A 693 17.75 4.67 18.81
C ILE A 693 16.60 4.72 17.79
N LYS A 694 15.33 4.50 18.21
CA LYS A 694 14.15 4.71 17.35
C LYS A 694 14.10 6.17 16.86
N ILE A 695 14.45 7.12 17.73
CA ILE A 695 14.52 8.56 17.43
C ILE A 695 15.63 8.88 16.43
N LEU A 696 16.79 8.25 16.57
CA LEU A 696 17.95 8.49 15.71
C LEU A 696 17.87 7.78 14.35
N ARG A 697 17.07 6.72 14.24
CA ARG A 697 16.83 5.94 13.02
C ARG A 697 16.01 6.70 11.97
N GLU A 698 15.10 7.57 12.42
CA GLU A 698 14.34 8.48 11.58
C GLU A 698 15.20 9.68 11.12
N SER A 699 16.12 9.52 10.14
CA SER A 699 16.46 10.54 9.12
C SER A 699 17.88 10.47 8.51
N GLU A 700 17.90 10.47 7.17
CA GLU A 700 18.82 11.32 6.39
C GLU A 700 18.06 11.98 5.22
N GLU A 701 17.07 11.30 4.63
CA GLU A 701 16.26 11.84 3.53
C GLU A 701 15.00 12.59 3.97
N GLN A 702 14.38 12.21 5.09
CA GLN A 702 13.15 12.84 5.61
C GLN A 702 13.35 14.30 6.05
N PHE A 703 14.59 14.70 6.38
CA PHE A 703 14.89 16.04 6.93
C PHE A 703 14.93 17.16 5.87
N LYS A 704 15.12 16.83 4.58
CA LYS A 704 15.18 17.84 3.50
C LYS A 704 13.85 18.55 3.25
N ASN A 705 12.72 18.00 3.70
CA ASN A 705 11.37 18.43 3.29
C ASN A 705 10.43 18.90 4.42
N SER A 706 10.90 19.10 5.66
CA SER A 706 10.03 19.57 6.76
C SER A 706 9.88 21.12 6.77
N GLU A 707 8.65 21.63 6.97
CA GLU A 707 8.35 23.08 6.99
C GLU A 707 8.76 23.78 8.31
N LYS A 708 9.00 23.03 9.39
CA LYS A 708 9.44 23.54 10.69
C LYS A 708 10.91 23.21 10.92
N GLN A 709 11.78 23.81 10.11
CA GLN A 709 13.22 23.75 10.34
C GLN A 709 13.60 24.68 11.49
N LEU A 710 14.61 24.29 12.29
CA LEU A 710 15.48 25.27 12.94
C LEU A 710 15.88 26.27 11.84
N ASN A 711 15.86 27.58 12.09
CA ASN A 711 16.35 28.56 11.10
C ASN A 711 17.89 28.45 10.98
N MET A 712 18.36 27.38 10.33
CA MET A 712 19.77 27.00 10.14
C MET A 712 20.55 28.09 9.42
N VAL A 713 19.88 28.87 8.55
CA VAL A 713 20.44 29.97 7.73
C VAL A 713 21.11 31.07 8.57
N GLN A 714 20.86 31.14 9.87
CA GLN A 714 21.37 32.22 10.69
C GLN A 714 22.34 31.77 11.81
N MET A 715 22.87 30.54 11.74
CA MET A 715 23.91 30.04 12.67
C MET A 715 25.24 29.69 11.98
N ASP A 716 25.33 29.84 10.65
CA ASP A 716 26.57 29.63 9.85
C ASP A 716 27.74 30.53 10.28
N HIS A 717 27.48 31.63 10.99
CA HIS A 717 28.53 32.53 11.48
C HIS A 717 29.16 32.08 12.80
N LEU A 718 28.61 31.06 13.45
CA LEU A 718 29.15 30.49 14.69
C LEU A 718 30.31 29.54 14.38
N SER A 719 31.31 29.48 15.26
CA SER A 719 32.38 28.49 15.13
C SER A 719 31.88 27.09 15.44
N GLU A 720 32.59 26.06 14.99
CA GLU A 720 32.26 24.65 15.29
C GLU A 720 32.09 24.40 16.79
N ASP A 721 32.98 24.92 17.64
CA ASP A 721 32.87 24.80 19.09
C ASP A 721 31.59 25.47 19.67
N GLN A 722 31.11 26.54 19.04
CA GLN A 722 29.89 27.24 19.45
C GLN A 722 28.65 26.48 18.98
N ARG A 723 28.67 25.93 17.76
CA ARG A 723 27.62 25.02 17.24
C ARG A 723 27.51 23.76 18.09
N PHE A 724 28.64 23.17 18.47
CA PHE A 724 28.71 22.03 19.37
C PHE A 724 28.18 22.34 20.77
N TRP A 725 28.55 23.48 21.33
CA TRP A 725 28.01 23.92 22.62
C TRP A 725 26.49 24.13 22.57
N TYR A 726 25.99 24.72 21.49
CA TYR A 726 24.56 24.93 21.27
C TYR A 726 23.81 23.61 21.10
N ALA A 727 24.38 22.65 20.35
CA ALA A 727 23.84 21.30 20.22
C ALA A 727 23.75 20.60 21.58
N LYS A 728 24.77 20.76 22.45
CA LYS A 728 24.72 20.27 23.83
C LYS A 728 23.61 20.91 24.66
N ALA A 729 23.36 22.21 24.49
CA ALA A 729 22.30 22.90 25.20
C ALA A 729 20.90 22.41 24.79
N ILE A 730 20.66 22.22 23.48
CA ILE A 730 19.42 21.63 22.96
C ILE A 730 19.24 20.22 23.50
N THR A 731 20.28 19.38 23.37
CA THR A 731 20.21 17.98 23.77
C THR A 731 19.97 17.85 25.28
N LYS A 732 20.59 18.71 26.09
CA LYS A 732 20.37 18.74 27.54
C LYS A 732 18.93 19.10 27.90
N LEU A 733 18.35 20.08 27.19
CA LEU A 733 16.97 20.50 27.38
C LEU A 733 15.98 19.39 27.01
N ILE A 734 16.18 18.73 25.86
CA ILE A 734 15.32 17.64 25.39
C ILE A 734 15.42 16.40 26.30
N LEU A 735 16.60 16.12 26.86
CA LEU A 735 16.79 14.96 27.75
C LEU A 735 16.29 15.20 29.19
N ALA A 736 15.81 16.40 29.51
CA ALA A 736 15.37 16.81 30.84
C ALA A 736 14.29 15.90 31.42
N ASP A 737 13.23 15.70 30.64
CA ASP A 737 12.02 15.00 31.08
C ASP A 737 12.18 13.47 30.99
N GLY A 738 13.37 13.01 30.57
CA GLY A 738 13.70 11.60 30.39
C GLY A 738 12.93 10.91 29.27
N ARG A 739 12.27 11.68 28.39
CA ARG A 739 11.52 11.25 27.20
C ARG A 739 11.74 12.27 26.10
N ILE A 740 11.61 11.85 24.84
CA ILE A 740 11.78 12.72 23.67
C ILE A 740 10.50 12.62 22.83
N ASP A 741 9.71 13.70 22.79
CA ASP A 741 8.48 13.79 21.99
C ASP A 741 8.81 13.90 20.48
N LEU A 742 7.89 13.46 19.62
CA LEU A 742 7.97 13.52 18.15
C LEU A 742 8.39 14.90 17.64
N TYR A 743 7.91 15.97 18.27
CA TYR A 743 8.26 17.34 17.88
C TYR A 743 9.67 17.74 18.31
N GLU A 744 10.17 17.21 19.43
CA GLU A 744 11.52 17.46 19.94
C GLU A 744 12.58 16.75 19.09
N ARG A 745 12.23 15.60 18.50
CA ARG A 745 13.09 14.85 17.55
C ARG A 745 13.61 15.76 16.44
N VAL A 746 12.76 16.64 15.91
CA VAL A 746 13.12 17.57 14.82
C VAL A 746 14.24 18.53 15.27
N TYR A 747 14.18 19.01 16.51
CA TYR A 747 15.19 19.91 17.07
C TYR A 747 16.48 19.19 17.42
N LEU A 748 16.39 17.94 17.91
CA LEU A 748 17.56 17.09 18.17
C LEU A 748 18.33 16.76 16.89
N HIS A 749 17.61 16.38 15.83
CA HIS A 749 18.20 16.17 14.50
C HIS A 749 18.80 17.45 13.92
N GLY A 750 18.11 18.59 14.08
CA GLY A 750 18.67 19.89 13.73
C GLY A 750 19.96 20.21 14.47
N ALA A 751 20.05 19.88 15.76
CA ALA A 751 21.24 20.06 16.58
C ALA A 751 22.41 19.15 16.15
N ILE A 752 22.14 17.96 15.63
CA ILE A 752 23.15 17.07 15.07
C ILE A 752 23.65 17.60 13.72
N HIS A 753 22.74 18.05 12.85
CA HIS A 753 23.08 18.48 11.49
C HIS A 753 23.88 19.80 11.43
N ILE A 754 23.82 20.65 12.46
CA ILE A 754 24.66 21.87 12.51
C ILE A 754 26.15 21.57 12.75
N LEU A 755 26.50 20.33 13.10
CA LEU A 755 27.87 19.93 13.39
C LEU A 755 28.55 19.40 12.14
N GLU A 756 29.77 19.86 11.88
CA GLU A 756 30.59 19.40 10.76
C GLU A 756 31.63 18.36 11.21
N ASP A 757 32.01 18.37 12.50
CA ASP A 757 32.93 17.40 13.07
C ASP A 757 32.23 16.08 13.44
N PRO A 758 32.60 14.94 12.82
CA PRO A 758 32.03 13.63 13.13
C PRO A 758 32.22 13.21 14.60
N GLU A 759 33.25 13.71 15.30
CA GLU A 759 33.43 13.40 16.72
C GLU A 759 32.42 14.14 17.61
N HIS A 760 32.03 15.36 17.23
CA HIS A 760 31.00 16.13 17.92
C HIS A 760 29.61 15.54 17.70
N VAL A 761 29.29 15.14 16.46
CA VAL A 761 28.08 14.40 16.12
C VAL A 761 27.96 13.16 17.01
N ARG A 762 29.04 12.36 17.08
CA ARG A 762 29.09 11.14 17.89
C ARG A 762 28.87 11.40 19.38
N ASP A 763 29.39 12.50 19.94
CA ASP A 763 29.23 12.82 21.37
C ASP A 763 27.77 13.16 21.73
N ILE A 764 27.08 13.88 20.84
CA ILE A 764 25.65 14.17 21.00
C ILE A 764 24.82 12.90 20.88
N GLU A 765 25.01 12.13 19.81
CA GLU A 765 24.34 10.85 19.59
C GLU A 765 24.56 9.87 20.75
N GLU A 766 25.78 9.79 21.29
CA GLU A 766 26.11 8.95 22.45
C GLU A 766 25.42 9.43 23.73
N SER A 767 25.29 10.75 23.91
CA SER A 767 24.62 11.33 25.07
C SER A 767 23.12 11.03 25.05
N VAL A 768 22.49 11.10 23.87
CA VAL A 768 21.09 10.71 23.63
C VAL A 768 20.90 9.21 23.84
N LEU A 769 21.75 8.38 23.25
CA LEU A 769 21.64 6.92 23.33
C LEU A 769 21.78 6.39 24.77
N LEU A 770 22.73 6.95 25.53
CA LEU A 770 23.08 6.46 26.86
C LEU A 770 22.41 7.24 28.00
N ASN A 771 21.59 8.24 27.67
CA ASN A 771 21.04 9.22 28.61
C ASN A 771 22.11 9.75 29.57
N ARG A 772 23.25 10.19 29.01
CA ARG A 772 24.37 10.72 29.82
C ARG A 772 24.09 12.15 30.22
N GLU A 773 24.45 12.48 31.45
CA GLU A 773 24.36 13.86 31.96
C GLU A 773 25.26 14.79 31.14
N ILE A 774 24.64 15.73 30.42
CA ILE A 774 25.35 16.72 29.62
C ILE A 774 25.80 17.87 30.52
N THR A 775 27.12 18.04 30.62
CA THR A 775 27.72 19.18 31.33
C THR A 775 27.99 20.31 30.35
N LEU A 776 27.37 21.47 30.62
CA LEU A 776 27.60 22.68 29.83
C LEU A 776 28.82 23.42 30.39
N GLY A 777 29.89 23.51 29.59
CA GLY A 777 31.01 24.40 29.87
C GLY A 777 30.65 25.87 29.60
N ASN A 778 31.53 26.81 29.97
CA ASN A 778 31.37 28.21 29.54
C ASN A 778 31.69 28.33 28.05
N VAL A 779 30.85 29.05 27.31
CA VAL A 779 31.11 29.36 25.89
C VAL A 779 31.57 30.81 25.75
N PHE A 780 32.64 31.04 25.00
CA PHE A 780 33.24 32.37 24.83
C PHE A 780 33.02 32.89 23.40
N GLY A 781 32.87 34.20 23.26
CA GLY A 781 32.82 34.87 21.95
C GLY A 781 31.44 34.98 21.28
N LEU A 782 30.34 34.65 21.99
CA LEU A 782 28.98 34.96 21.51
C LEU A 782 28.65 36.44 21.72
N SER A 783 28.03 37.09 20.73
CA SER A 783 27.55 38.46 20.90
C SER A 783 26.26 38.50 21.74
N ASP A 784 25.95 39.63 22.37
CA ASP A 784 24.71 39.80 23.15
C ASP A 784 23.45 39.45 22.32
N LYS A 785 23.49 39.68 21.00
CA LYS A 785 22.40 39.32 20.09
C LYS A 785 22.28 37.82 19.86
N ASP A 786 23.40 37.12 19.74
CA ASP A 786 23.40 35.66 19.57
C ASP A 786 22.91 34.98 20.85
N GLN A 787 23.30 35.51 22.02
CA GLN A 787 22.81 35.02 23.31
C GLN A 787 21.29 35.20 23.48
N GLU A 788 20.76 36.38 23.17
CA GLU A 788 19.31 36.64 23.21
C GLU A 788 18.54 35.71 22.27
N ARG A 789 19.12 35.42 21.11
CA ARG A 789 18.51 34.58 20.10
C ARG A 789 18.53 33.10 20.46
N ILE A 790 19.65 32.59 20.94
CA ILE A 790 19.79 31.21 21.44
C ILE A 790 18.77 30.96 22.56
N LEU A 791 18.63 31.90 23.50
CA LEU A 791 17.63 31.79 24.57
C LEU A 791 16.18 31.80 24.05
N ALA A 792 15.89 32.60 23.02
CA ALA A 792 14.55 32.64 22.43
C ALA A 792 14.21 31.34 21.70
N GLU A 793 15.16 30.75 20.97
CA GLU A 793 14.99 29.47 20.30
C GLU A 793 14.85 28.31 21.30
N LEU A 794 15.64 28.29 22.37
CA LEU A 794 15.50 27.26 23.42
C LEU A 794 14.16 27.34 24.16
N VAL A 795 13.63 28.54 24.38
CA VAL A 795 12.27 28.68 24.93
C VAL A 795 11.19 28.22 23.95
N GLU A 796 11.42 28.37 22.65
CA GLU A 796 10.51 27.79 21.67
C GLU A 796 10.50 26.27 21.78
N ILE A 797 11.68 25.64 21.89
CA ILE A 797 11.84 24.18 22.07
C ILE A 797 11.17 23.71 23.37
N ALA A 798 11.48 24.35 24.50
CA ALA A 798 10.93 24.04 25.83
C ALA A 798 9.41 24.33 25.99
N THR A 799 8.72 24.73 24.92
CA THR A 799 7.26 25.01 24.99
C THR A 799 6.49 24.30 23.88
N VAL A 800 7.15 23.39 23.13
CA VAL A 800 6.59 22.72 21.97
C VAL A 800 5.51 21.71 22.36
N ASP A 801 5.76 20.95 23.41
CA ASP A 801 4.86 19.98 24.03
C ASP A 801 3.68 20.65 24.76
N ARG A 802 3.69 21.99 24.84
CA ARG A 802 2.72 22.85 25.53
C ARG A 802 2.79 22.73 27.06
N ASP A 803 3.88 22.22 27.60
CA ASP A 803 4.27 22.39 28.99
C ASP A 803 5.43 23.40 29.07
N PHE A 804 5.73 23.90 30.26
CA PHE A 804 6.97 24.64 30.53
C PHE A 804 7.28 24.59 32.02
N ASP A 805 8.00 23.56 32.42
CA ASP A 805 8.05 23.10 33.79
C ASP A 805 9.14 23.82 34.62
N VAL A 806 9.32 23.45 35.88
CA VAL A 806 10.31 24.09 36.76
C VAL A 806 11.74 23.68 36.40
N GLU A 807 11.93 22.44 35.93
CA GLU A 807 13.24 21.90 35.58
C GLU A 807 13.78 22.57 34.30
N GLU A 808 12.96 22.70 33.26
CA GLU A 808 13.27 23.43 32.01
C GLU A 808 13.58 24.90 32.27
N GLN A 809 12.85 25.54 33.19
CA GLN A 809 13.15 26.91 33.64
C GLN A 809 14.51 27.01 34.33
N GLU A 810 14.89 26.02 35.15
CA GLU A 810 16.20 25.97 35.79
C GLU A 810 17.32 25.69 34.78
N MET A 811 17.10 24.84 33.79
CA MET A 811 18.05 24.60 32.70
C MET A 811 18.24 25.83 31.82
N LEU A 812 17.20 26.56 31.46
CA LEU A 812 17.33 27.83 30.74
C LEU A 812 18.14 28.86 31.55
N ARG A 813 18.03 28.85 32.88
CA ARG A 813 18.90 29.67 33.74
C ARG A 813 20.34 29.19 33.71
N GLU A 814 20.57 27.88 33.74
CA GLU A 814 21.91 27.29 33.63
C GLU A 814 22.58 27.66 32.30
N VAL A 815 21.88 27.45 31.18
CA VAL A 815 22.31 27.78 29.82
C VAL A 815 22.61 29.28 29.70
N GLY A 816 21.69 30.14 30.17
CA GLY A 816 21.86 31.59 30.15
C GLY A 816 23.07 32.07 30.98
N ASN A 817 23.33 31.44 32.13
CA ASN A 817 24.50 31.76 32.95
C ASN A 817 25.81 31.29 32.28
N ALA A 818 25.81 30.12 31.64
CA ALA A 818 26.96 29.55 30.93
C ALA A 818 27.36 30.37 29.68
N MET A 819 26.41 31.09 29.06
CA MET A 819 26.68 32.07 27.99
C MET A 819 27.13 33.44 28.51
N GLY A 820 26.95 33.73 29.81
CA GLY A 820 27.22 35.04 30.39
C GLY A 820 26.12 36.09 30.19
N SER A 821 24.88 35.65 29.91
CA SER A 821 23.74 36.53 29.71
C SER A 821 23.29 37.22 31.01
N SER A 822 22.71 38.41 30.88
CA SER A 822 22.23 39.15 32.06
C SER A 822 21.04 38.44 32.72
N ARG A 823 20.98 38.43 34.06
CA ARG A 823 19.84 37.87 34.81
C ARG A 823 18.48 38.45 34.38
N LYS A 824 18.47 39.70 33.93
CA LYS A 824 17.25 40.38 33.44
C LYS A 824 16.78 39.80 32.10
N THR A 825 17.72 39.47 31.21
CA THR A 825 17.44 38.84 29.92
C THR A 825 16.89 37.43 30.12
N ILE A 826 17.58 36.61 30.93
CA ILE A 826 17.17 35.24 31.24
C ILE A 826 15.74 35.20 31.81
N GLN A 827 15.44 36.02 32.82
CA GLN A 827 14.11 36.04 33.42
C GLN A 827 13.03 36.50 32.43
N LYS A 828 13.35 37.49 31.58
CA LYS A 828 12.41 37.96 30.55
C LYS A 828 12.05 36.84 29.57
N THR A 829 13.00 36.01 29.16
CA THR A 829 12.77 34.90 28.23
C THR A 829 11.93 33.80 28.88
N ILE A 830 12.18 33.47 30.16
CA ILE A 830 11.34 32.54 30.93
C ILE A 830 9.90 33.05 31.04
N ASP A 831 9.71 34.33 31.35
CA ASP A 831 8.38 34.93 31.44
C ASP A 831 7.62 34.87 30.09
N GLN A 832 8.34 34.93 28.96
CA GLN A 832 7.76 34.75 27.62
C GLN A 832 7.31 33.32 27.36
N GLY A 833 8.10 32.31 27.78
CA GLY A 833 7.71 30.90 27.67
C GLY A 833 6.44 30.59 28.46
N LEU A 834 6.38 31.04 29.72
CA LEU A 834 5.19 30.88 30.58
C LEU A 834 3.94 31.52 29.99
N GLU A 835 4.06 32.69 29.35
CA GLU A 835 2.92 33.35 28.71
C GLU A 835 2.49 32.62 27.43
N ARG A 836 3.44 32.02 26.69
CA ARG A 836 3.17 31.22 25.50
C ARG A 836 2.37 29.97 25.83
N VAL A 837 2.76 29.22 26.86
CA VAL A 837 2.01 28.05 27.37
C VAL A 837 0.60 28.44 27.83
N ARG A 838 0.45 29.56 28.56
CA ARG A 838 -0.88 30.06 28.97
C ARG A 838 -1.79 30.41 27.80
N GLN A 839 -1.24 30.86 26.68
CA GLN A 839 -2.02 31.15 25.47
C GLN A 839 -2.48 29.87 24.78
N TYR A 840 -1.65 28.81 24.79
CA TYR A 840 -2.03 27.50 24.29
C TYR A 840 -3.11 26.85 25.16
N GLN A 841 -3.03 26.94 26.50
CA GLN A 841 -4.03 26.37 27.41
C GLN A 841 -5.41 27.07 27.38
N LYS A 842 -5.51 28.25 26.76
CA LYS A 842 -6.77 29.02 26.61
C LYS A 842 -7.48 28.81 25.27
N ARG A 843 -6.82 28.17 24.30
CA ARG A 843 -7.36 27.82 22.99
C ARG A 843 -7.78 26.36 23.00
#